data_AF-A0AAE0KN84-F1
#
_entry.id   AF-A0AAE0KN84-F1
#
_cell.length_a   1.000
_cell.length_b   1.000
_cell.length_c   1.000
_cell.angle_alpha   90.00
_cell.angle_beta   90.00
_cell.angle_gamma   90.00
#
_symmetry.space_group_name_H-M   'P 1'
#
loop_
_entity.id
_entity.type
_entity.pdbx_description
1 polymer ?
#
loop_
_entity_poly.entity_id
_entity_poly.type
_entity_poly.pdbx_seq_one_letter_code
_entity_poly.pdbx_strand_id
1 'polypeptide(L)'
;MNSHSRSASVSSINIVKPQQPSRRPSVSSRLSFAVSTAERGEGEGEGEGHHNGSGIAAQHQIEEEIAKIKRYEDFTTIDWVQDAAREQLRRKSRRKRNAGLFDTGRRDWRHRIWESYDAAQGWIVVTIIGAAIGLNAAFLNIVTEWLADIKLGHCTTGFYLNENFCCWGEDNGCKDWHRWTGLEPVNYLLYIFYAIAFAFASATLVKSYAPYAAGSGISEIKCIIAGFVMKGFLGPWTLFIKSVALPLAIGSGLSVGKEGPSVHYAVCTGNVISKLFDKYRRNASKTREILSACAAAGVAVAFGSPIGGVLFSLEEMSSHFPLKTMWRSYFCALVATAVLAAMNPFRTGQLVMFQVKYDRSWHFFEVVFYIIIGIFGGLYGAFVMKWNLKAQAFRKKYLSDYAILEATLLAAATAIVCYPNAFLRIDMTESMEILFLECEGAEDYHGLCEQDHRLRNILSLVLATVIRVFFVIISYGCKVPAGIFVPSMAVGASFGRTVGIIVQALHEANPQSVFFASCQPDVPCITPGTYAFLGAAAALSGIMHITVSVVVIMFELTGALTYILPTMIVVGVTKAVSELFGKGGIADRMIWFSGFPFLDNKEDHNFGVPVSQVMITDVVSIPTTGMTLKAVERLLSNDSYQGFPIVEDETSKILVGYIGRTELRYAVDRMKRERSMSPLAKCTFAHLPTDATTPVHRVTFESWASGTIDFSPYVDTTPVSVHPRLPLETVMELFRKIGPRVILIEYRGQLAGLVTVKDCLKYQFKVEAAENPRGDAHPEEEGQERLWGLISRVAGWVSDKVSTASGGRIQLRDSLDERRGGGGGGGGSGLILDGTEELIDDEGLGSSVASLSFGCSATPDAANMFDDLVQELKDALGPSSGLTSDDVDLEHLTRLMEEYQTDERQWARFAMGDASRGYTRNLVDEGNGKSNLLVLVWSPGKGSPIHDHGNAHCLMKILRGTLTETRYEFPDSDKEEQMKVISEKGYRENEVAYMADELGVHRVWNRGSDFAVSLHLYTPPNVAKGGCHVFNPDTGKKSHVKNCGYYSAFGQKL
;
A
#
# COMPACT_ATOMS: atom_id res chain seq x y z
N MET A 1 41.20 69.51 -59.40
CA MET A 1 41.65 69.39 -58.00
C MET A 1 40.72 70.25 -57.14
N ASN A 2 40.00 69.81 -56.11
CA ASN A 2 39.90 68.53 -55.41
C ASN A 2 38.50 68.44 -54.74
N SER A 3 37.91 67.25 -54.89
CA SER A 3 36.86 66.55 -54.11
C SER A 3 35.77 67.33 -53.34
N HIS A 4 34.65 67.49 -54.05
CA HIS A 4 33.22 67.30 -53.71
C HIS A 4 32.79 66.94 -52.28
N SER A 5 31.63 67.36 -51.74
CA SER A 5 30.70 68.50 -51.95
C SER A 5 29.50 68.28 -51.02
N ARG A 6 29.11 69.33 -50.28
CA ARG A 6 27.73 69.86 -50.07
C ARG A 6 26.64 68.94 -49.46
N SER A 7 25.60 69.38 -48.76
CA SER A 7 25.16 70.65 -48.15
C SER A 7 23.84 70.35 -47.40
N ALA A 8 23.47 71.25 -46.48
CA ALA A 8 22.32 71.28 -45.59
C ALA A 8 20.91 71.15 -46.23
N SER A 9 19.91 70.76 -45.42
CA SER A 9 18.64 71.49 -45.19
C SER A 9 17.56 70.61 -44.50
N VAL A 10 16.47 71.27 -44.10
CA VAL A 10 15.51 70.96 -43.03
C VAL A 10 14.23 70.26 -43.52
N SER A 11 13.57 69.58 -42.58
CA SER A 11 12.14 69.18 -42.48
C SER A 11 11.63 67.94 -43.25
N SER A 12 11.14 66.94 -42.51
CA SER A 12 9.75 66.43 -42.55
C SER A 12 9.60 65.08 -41.83
N ILE A 13 8.57 64.99 -40.99
CA ILE A 13 7.71 63.81 -40.73
C ILE A 13 8.35 62.59 -40.03
N ASN A 14 7.92 62.33 -38.78
CA ASN A 14 8.23 61.12 -38.02
C ASN A 14 7.40 59.92 -38.47
N ILE A 15 8.07 58.92 -39.05
CA ILE A 15 7.73 57.48 -39.07
C ILE A 15 9.08 56.77 -38.86
N VAL A 16 9.34 55.85 -37.93
CA VAL A 16 8.98 54.42 -37.88
C VAL A 16 9.71 53.82 -36.65
N LYS A 17 9.08 52.96 -35.84
CA LYS A 17 9.54 51.56 -35.57
C LYS A 17 8.61 50.78 -34.60
N PRO A 18 8.43 49.46 -34.83
CA PRO A 18 7.44 48.63 -34.15
C PRO A 18 7.92 48.18 -32.76
N GLN A 19 7.00 48.18 -31.79
CA GLN A 19 7.22 47.64 -30.45
C GLN A 19 7.28 46.10 -30.45
N GLN A 20 8.20 45.57 -29.64
CA GLN A 20 8.40 44.15 -29.35
C GLN A 20 7.20 43.53 -28.60
N PRO A 21 6.96 42.21 -28.74
CA PRO A 21 5.90 41.52 -28.01
C PRO A 21 6.25 41.33 -26.52
N SER A 22 5.36 41.81 -25.65
CA SER A 22 5.42 41.63 -24.20
C SER A 22 5.38 40.16 -23.79
N ARG A 23 6.36 39.74 -22.98
CA ARG A 23 6.42 38.43 -22.31
C ARG A 23 5.20 38.25 -21.39
N ARG A 24 4.54 37.09 -21.48
CA ARG A 24 3.49 36.65 -20.55
C ARG A 24 4.11 36.15 -19.23
N PRO A 25 3.48 36.41 -18.07
CA PRO A 25 3.98 35.94 -16.77
C PRO A 25 3.74 34.42 -16.58
N SER A 26 4.54 33.82 -15.70
CA SER A 26 4.62 32.39 -15.42
C SER A 26 3.43 31.86 -14.60
N VAL A 27 3.23 30.54 -14.67
CA VAL A 27 2.12 29.75 -14.09
C VAL A 27 1.96 29.91 -12.56
N SER A 28 2.98 30.39 -11.84
CA SER A 28 2.90 30.74 -10.41
C SER A 28 1.88 31.85 -10.13
N SER A 29 1.62 32.76 -11.09
CA SER A 29 0.71 33.90 -10.90
C SER A 29 -0.78 33.55 -11.04
N ARG A 30 -1.13 32.35 -11.48
CA ARG A 30 -2.53 31.93 -11.66
C ARG A 30 -3.14 31.26 -10.44
N LEU A 31 -2.31 30.69 -9.55
CA LEU A 31 -2.75 30.06 -8.31
C LEU A 31 -2.96 31.09 -7.18
N SER A 32 -2.21 32.19 -7.18
CA SER A 32 -2.42 33.30 -6.24
C SER A 32 -3.75 34.05 -6.48
N PHE A 33 -4.31 33.97 -7.69
CA PHE A 33 -5.60 34.60 -7.99
C PHE A 33 -6.81 33.76 -7.49
N ALA A 34 -6.65 32.44 -7.35
CA ALA A 34 -7.70 31.57 -6.81
C ALA A 34 -7.78 31.58 -5.27
N VAL A 35 -6.67 31.95 -4.60
CA VAL A 35 -6.63 32.18 -3.14
C VAL A 35 -7.22 33.55 -2.78
N SER A 36 -7.12 34.55 -3.66
CA SER A 36 -7.65 35.91 -3.43
C SER A 36 -9.18 36.02 -3.49
N THR A 37 -9.91 34.98 -3.91
CA THR A 37 -11.39 35.00 -3.99
C THR A 37 -12.09 34.38 -2.78
N ALA A 38 -11.36 33.90 -1.78
CA ALA A 38 -11.91 33.44 -0.50
C ALA A 38 -11.96 34.55 0.58
N GLU A 39 -11.35 35.71 0.34
CA GLU A 39 -11.38 36.88 1.22
C GLU A 39 -12.11 38.04 0.53
N ARG A 40 -13.45 37.96 0.42
CA ARG A 40 -14.30 39.14 0.23
C ARG A 40 -15.76 38.84 0.56
N GLY A 41 -16.07 38.97 1.85
CA GLY A 41 -17.41 39.16 2.41
C GLY A 41 -17.24 39.94 3.72
N GLU A 42 -17.80 41.14 3.77
CA GLU A 42 -17.43 42.29 4.60
C GLU A 42 -17.84 42.21 6.09
N GLY A 43 -17.10 42.95 6.93
CA GLY A 43 -17.49 43.34 8.29
C GLY A 43 -16.36 44.06 9.03
N GLU A 44 -16.31 45.40 8.94
CA GLU A 44 -15.36 46.27 9.65
C GLU A 44 -15.53 46.21 11.18
N GLY A 45 -14.41 46.19 11.91
CA GLY A 45 -14.34 46.35 13.36
C GLY A 45 -12.91 46.16 13.87
N GLU A 46 -12.25 47.26 14.25
CA GLU A 46 -10.88 47.31 14.77
C GLU A 46 -10.73 46.54 16.10
N GLY A 47 -9.61 45.82 16.26
CA GLY A 47 -9.19 45.21 17.52
C GLY A 47 -7.92 44.35 17.35
N GLU A 48 -6.78 44.86 17.83
CA GLU A 48 -5.48 44.20 17.81
C GLU A 48 -5.40 42.98 18.75
N GLY A 49 -4.67 41.93 18.34
CA GLY A 49 -3.88 41.10 19.26
C GLY A 49 -4.10 39.58 19.22
N HIS A 50 -3.04 38.87 18.81
CA HIS A 50 -2.69 37.47 19.16
C HIS A 50 -3.50 36.29 18.58
N HIS A 51 -3.07 35.81 17.40
CA HIS A 51 -3.12 34.37 17.05
C HIS A 51 -2.09 34.06 15.94
N ASN A 52 -0.94 33.47 16.29
CA ASN A 52 0.08 33.06 15.29
C ASN A 52 0.45 31.56 15.36
N GLY A 53 -0.35 30.72 16.04
CA GLY A 53 -0.06 29.29 16.21
C GLY A 53 -0.84 28.33 15.30
N SER A 54 -2.07 28.65 14.90
CA SER A 54 -2.97 27.71 14.20
C SER A 54 -2.80 27.69 12.68
N GLY A 55 -2.32 28.79 12.08
CA GLY A 55 -2.14 28.89 10.63
C GLY A 55 -1.00 28.02 10.08
N ILE A 56 0.06 27.79 10.87
CA ILE A 56 1.24 27.02 10.44
C ILE A 56 0.92 25.51 10.33
N ALA A 57 0.13 24.98 11.25
CA ALA A 57 -0.26 23.57 11.24
C ALA A 57 -1.21 23.24 10.07
N ALA A 58 -2.19 24.10 9.79
CA ALA A 58 -3.09 23.96 8.65
C ALA A 58 -2.36 24.10 7.31
N GLN A 59 -1.44 25.06 7.21
CA GLN A 59 -0.61 25.27 6.02
C GLN A 59 0.31 24.07 5.75
N HIS A 60 0.92 23.49 6.79
CA HIS A 60 1.77 22.31 6.67
C HIS A 60 0.97 21.05 6.27
N GLN A 61 -0.25 20.87 6.78
CA GLN A 61 -1.14 19.80 6.35
C GLN A 61 -1.52 19.92 4.87
N ILE A 62 -1.87 21.12 4.42
CA ILE A 62 -2.20 21.41 3.03
C ILE A 62 -0.98 21.16 2.12
N GLU A 63 0.22 21.58 2.52
CA GLU A 63 1.45 21.31 1.77
C GLU A 63 1.79 19.82 1.69
N GLU A 64 1.56 19.06 2.77
CA GLU A 64 1.77 17.62 2.81
C GLU A 64 0.75 16.87 1.93
N GLU A 65 -0.51 17.29 1.93
CA GLU A 65 -1.56 16.78 1.04
C GLU A 65 -1.25 17.09 -0.43
N ILE A 66 -0.82 18.32 -0.75
CA ILE A 66 -0.42 18.72 -2.10
C ILE A 66 0.81 17.91 -2.56
N ALA A 67 1.79 17.67 -1.68
CA ALA A 67 2.96 16.85 -1.98
C ALA A 67 2.61 15.38 -2.23
N LYS A 68 1.62 14.83 -1.50
CA LYS A 68 1.07 13.48 -1.75
C LYS A 68 0.37 13.43 -3.11
N ILE A 69 -0.50 14.40 -3.41
CA ILE A 69 -1.23 14.49 -4.68
C ILE A 69 -0.25 14.58 -5.87
N LYS A 70 0.80 15.40 -5.77
CA LYS A 70 1.82 15.57 -6.82
C LYS A 70 2.60 14.29 -7.12
N ARG A 71 2.84 13.44 -6.11
CA ARG A 71 3.54 12.15 -6.28
C ARG A 71 2.75 11.20 -7.17
N TYR A 72 1.41 11.23 -7.13
CA TYR A 72 0.56 10.38 -7.97
C TYR A 72 0.56 10.80 -9.44
N GLU A 73 0.78 12.08 -9.73
CA GLU A 73 0.79 12.59 -11.11
C GLU A 73 1.97 12.07 -11.94
N ASP A 74 3.12 11.81 -11.29
CA ASP A 74 4.36 11.35 -11.94
C ASP A 74 4.28 9.91 -12.49
N PHE A 75 3.33 9.08 -12.03
CA PHE A 75 3.13 7.71 -12.53
C PHE A 75 2.24 7.68 -13.77
N THR A 76 2.69 6.96 -14.81
CA THR A 76 1.86 6.67 -15.99
C THR A 76 1.19 5.32 -15.86
N THR A 77 -0.12 5.25 -16.10
CA THR A 77 -0.92 4.02 -16.08
C THR A 77 -0.97 3.34 -17.46
N ILE A 78 -0.90 2.02 -17.48
CA ILE A 78 -1.05 1.19 -18.69
C ILE A 78 -2.53 0.90 -18.92
N ASP A 79 -2.99 1.00 -20.17
CA ASP A 79 -4.33 0.55 -20.57
C ASP A 79 -4.27 -0.91 -21.05
N TRP A 80 -4.71 -1.83 -20.19
CA TRP A 80 -4.67 -3.26 -20.50
C TRP A 80 -5.72 -3.65 -21.55
N VAL A 81 -6.83 -2.92 -21.63
CA VAL A 81 -7.94 -3.17 -22.56
C VAL A 81 -7.50 -2.83 -23.98
N GLN A 82 -6.94 -1.65 -24.17
CA GLN A 82 -6.45 -1.22 -25.48
C GLN A 82 -5.32 -2.13 -25.98
N ASP A 83 -4.40 -2.54 -25.09
CA ASP A 83 -3.32 -3.46 -25.47
C ASP A 83 -3.85 -4.86 -25.84
N ALA A 84 -4.87 -5.37 -25.13
CA ALA A 84 -5.53 -6.62 -25.45
C ALA A 84 -6.28 -6.55 -26.79
N ALA A 85 -7.03 -5.47 -27.03
CA ALA A 85 -7.76 -5.23 -28.28
C ALA A 85 -6.80 -5.15 -29.48
N ARG A 86 -5.69 -4.42 -29.35
CA ARG A 86 -4.62 -4.36 -30.38
C ARG A 86 -4.02 -5.73 -30.68
N GLU A 87 -3.79 -6.54 -29.65
CA GLU A 87 -3.27 -7.90 -29.83
C GLU A 87 -4.28 -8.81 -30.55
N GLN A 88 -5.57 -8.72 -30.23
CA GLN A 88 -6.62 -9.46 -30.93
C GLN A 88 -6.70 -9.05 -32.42
N LEU A 89 -6.65 -7.75 -32.72
CA LEU A 89 -6.61 -7.25 -34.10
C LEU A 89 -5.38 -7.74 -34.86
N ARG A 90 -4.20 -7.73 -34.24
CA ARG A 90 -2.96 -8.30 -34.80
C ARG A 90 -3.09 -9.80 -35.09
N ARG A 91 -3.77 -10.56 -34.22
CA ARG A 91 -4.03 -11.99 -34.45
C ARG A 91 -5.00 -12.22 -35.59
N LYS A 92 -6.05 -11.41 -35.71
CA LYS A 92 -7.05 -11.49 -36.79
C LYS A 92 -6.41 -11.17 -38.15
N SER A 93 -5.60 -10.12 -38.23
CA SER A 93 -4.89 -9.76 -39.48
C SER A 93 -3.89 -10.83 -39.90
N ARG A 94 -3.16 -11.43 -38.96
CA ARG A 94 -2.28 -12.58 -39.22
C ARG A 94 -3.04 -13.82 -39.68
N ARG A 95 -4.16 -14.17 -39.05
CA ARG A 95 -5.03 -15.29 -39.50
C ARG A 95 -5.53 -15.06 -40.93
N LYS A 96 -5.95 -13.83 -41.25
CA LYS A 96 -6.40 -13.48 -42.62
C LYS A 96 -5.27 -13.60 -43.64
N ARG A 97 -4.06 -13.14 -43.30
CA ARG A 97 -2.86 -13.32 -44.13
C ARG A 97 -2.50 -14.79 -44.34
N ASN A 98 -2.54 -15.58 -43.27
CA ASN A 98 -2.24 -17.01 -43.32
C ASN A 98 -3.30 -17.80 -44.12
N ALA A 99 -4.57 -17.42 -44.03
CA ALA A 99 -5.64 -17.99 -44.86
C ALA A 99 -5.42 -17.69 -46.35
N GLY A 100 -5.06 -16.45 -46.70
CA GLY A 100 -4.73 -16.10 -48.10
C GLY A 100 -3.48 -16.80 -48.65
N LEU A 101 -2.51 -17.12 -47.79
CA LEU A 101 -1.35 -17.95 -48.16
C LEU A 101 -1.69 -19.44 -48.34
N PHE A 102 -2.73 -19.93 -47.68
CA PHE A 102 -3.24 -21.29 -47.85
C PHE A 102 -3.95 -21.45 -49.20
N ASP A 103 -4.70 -20.41 -49.60
CA ASP A 103 -5.46 -20.36 -50.85
C ASP A 103 -4.57 -20.22 -52.10
N THR A 104 -3.37 -19.62 -51.94
CA THR A 104 -2.41 -19.39 -53.05
C THR A 104 -1.34 -20.48 -53.20
N GLY A 105 -1.37 -21.56 -52.41
CA GLY A 105 -0.47 -22.72 -52.54
C GLY A 105 1.02 -22.45 -52.29
N ARG A 106 1.42 -21.20 -52.01
CA ARG A 106 2.82 -20.76 -51.88
C ARG A 106 3.30 -20.85 -50.43
N ARG A 107 3.33 -22.07 -49.88
CA ARG A 107 3.92 -22.32 -48.55
C ARG A 107 5.43 -22.44 -48.67
N ASP A 108 6.10 -21.30 -48.69
CA ASP A 108 7.56 -21.24 -48.70
C ASP A 108 8.13 -21.78 -47.37
N TRP A 109 9.17 -22.61 -47.41
CA TRP A 109 9.75 -23.24 -46.21
C TRP A 109 10.23 -22.21 -45.18
N ARG A 110 10.68 -21.05 -45.67
CA ARG A 110 11.03 -19.87 -44.87
C ARG A 110 9.86 -19.34 -44.05
N HIS A 111 8.64 -19.40 -44.57
CA HIS A 111 7.43 -18.99 -43.84
C HIS A 111 7.14 -19.95 -42.68
N ARG A 112 7.27 -21.26 -42.88
CA ARG A 112 7.10 -22.24 -41.79
C ARG A 112 8.12 -22.06 -40.67
N ILE A 113 9.38 -21.76 -41.01
CA ILE A 113 10.43 -21.47 -40.02
C ILE A 113 10.13 -20.16 -39.29
N TRP A 114 9.64 -19.13 -39.98
CA TRP A 114 9.28 -17.87 -39.34
C TRP A 114 8.07 -18.02 -38.41
N GLU A 115 7.08 -18.82 -38.80
CA GLU A 115 5.93 -19.17 -37.95
C GLU A 115 6.33 -19.98 -36.72
N SER A 116 7.22 -20.98 -36.87
CA SER A 116 7.72 -21.75 -35.74
C SER A 116 8.58 -20.89 -34.82
N TYR A 117 9.43 -20.00 -35.37
CA TYR A 117 10.21 -19.03 -34.60
C TYR A 117 9.31 -18.08 -33.81
N ASP A 118 8.28 -17.48 -34.42
CA ASP A 118 7.38 -16.56 -33.70
C ASP A 118 6.57 -17.29 -32.60
N ALA A 119 6.22 -18.56 -32.80
CA ALA A 119 5.60 -19.40 -31.77
C ALA A 119 6.59 -19.75 -30.64
N ALA A 120 7.84 -20.09 -30.97
CA ALA A 120 8.89 -20.48 -30.04
C ALA A 120 9.54 -19.28 -29.33
N GLN A 121 9.44 -18.07 -29.87
CA GLN A 121 10.11 -16.87 -29.39
C GLN A 121 9.86 -16.63 -27.89
N GLY A 122 8.64 -16.91 -27.41
CA GLY A 122 8.35 -16.72 -25.99
C GLY A 122 9.09 -17.69 -25.07
N TRP A 123 9.28 -18.93 -25.50
CA TRP A 123 10.07 -19.91 -24.76
C TRP A 123 11.56 -19.56 -24.82
N ILE A 124 12.06 -19.17 -26.00
CA ILE A 124 13.46 -18.75 -26.18
C ILE A 124 13.80 -17.56 -25.27
N VAL A 125 12.95 -16.53 -25.25
CA VAL A 125 13.14 -15.34 -24.41
C VAL A 125 13.17 -15.73 -22.93
N VAL A 126 12.23 -16.57 -22.50
CA VAL A 126 12.16 -17.05 -21.11
C VAL A 126 13.39 -17.88 -20.72
N THR A 127 13.91 -18.74 -21.61
CA THR A 127 15.14 -19.50 -21.38
C THR A 127 16.36 -18.59 -21.23
N ILE A 128 16.53 -17.62 -22.13
CA ILE A 128 17.65 -16.66 -22.07
C ILE A 128 17.60 -15.85 -20.78
N ILE A 129 16.40 -15.39 -20.41
CA ILE A 129 16.18 -14.66 -19.15
C ILE A 129 16.51 -15.54 -17.95
N GLY A 130 15.99 -16.77 -17.89
CA GLY A 130 16.27 -17.70 -16.80
C GLY A 130 17.76 -17.97 -16.64
N ALA A 131 18.47 -18.24 -17.74
CA ALA A 131 19.91 -18.46 -17.71
C ALA A 131 20.69 -17.24 -17.22
N ALA A 132 20.31 -16.03 -17.66
CA ALA A 132 20.94 -14.79 -17.20
C ALA A 132 20.69 -14.53 -15.70
N ILE A 133 19.48 -14.82 -15.21
CA ILE A 133 19.14 -14.71 -13.77
C ILE A 133 19.97 -15.68 -12.95
N GLY A 134 20.08 -16.95 -13.38
CA GLY A 134 20.89 -17.97 -12.71
C GLY A 134 22.38 -17.61 -12.65
N LEU A 135 22.94 -17.09 -13.75
CA LEU A 135 24.34 -16.63 -13.78
C LEU A 135 24.57 -15.43 -12.84
N ASN A 136 23.66 -14.45 -12.83
CA ASN A 136 23.76 -13.29 -11.95
C ASN A 136 23.65 -13.70 -10.48
N ALA A 137 22.75 -14.63 -10.15
CA ALA A 137 22.63 -15.20 -8.80
C ALA A 137 23.90 -15.94 -8.37
N ALA A 138 24.49 -16.74 -9.25
CA ALA A 138 25.75 -17.44 -8.96
C ALA A 138 26.89 -16.45 -8.68
N PHE A 139 27.02 -15.40 -9.50
CA PHE A 139 28.00 -14.33 -9.27
C PHE A 139 27.79 -13.65 -7.92
N LEU A 140 26.54 -13.30 -7.57
CA LEU A 140 26.21 -12.68 -6.29
C LEU A 140 26.59 -13.58 -5.11
N ASN A 141 26.27 -14.87 -5.18
CA ASN A 141 26.59 -15.81 -4.12
C ASN A 141 28.11 -15.90 -3.91
N ILE A 142 28.89 -16.14 -4.99
CA ILE A 142 30.35 -16.25 -4.90
C ILE A 142 30.99 -15.00 -4.29
N VAL A 143 30.56 -13.80 -4.73
CA VAL A 143 31.11 -12.54 -4.23
C VAL A 143 30.67 -12.26 -2.79
N THR A 144 29.44 -12.61 -2.43
CA THR A 144 28.92 -12.38 -1.07
C THR A 144 29.66 -13.22 -0.04
N GLU A 145 29.87 -14.52 -0.32
CA GLU A 145 30.63 -15.41 0.57
C GLU A 145 32.07 -14.91 0.76
N TRP A 146 32.75 -14.56 -0.33
CA TRP A 146 34.12 -14.01 -0.24
C TRP A 146 34.19 -12.72 0.59
N LEU A 147 33.20 -11.82 0.44
CA LEU A 147 33.12 -10.58 1.24
C LEU A 147 32.74 -10.81 2.70
N ALA A 148 32.05 -11.91 3.02
CA ALA A 148 31.77 -12.29 4.40
C ALA A 148 33.06 -12.79 5.09
N ASP A 149 33.78 -13.70 4.42
CA ASP A 149 34.96 -14.39 4.97
C ASP A 149 36.18 -13.48 5.12
N ILE A 150 36.36 -12.51 4.21
CA ILE A 150 37.48 -11.55 4.26
C ILE A 150 37.51 -10.73 5.55
N LYS A 151 36.37 -10.59 6.26
CA LYS A 151 36.34 -9.94 7.58
C LYS A 151 37.00 -10.77 8.67
N LEU A 152 37.02 -12.09 8.51
CA LEU A 152 37.53 -13.04 9.49
C LEU A 152 38.99 -13.41 9.21
N GLY A 153 39.36 -13.57 7.94
CA GLY A 153 40.70 -13.99 7.55
C GLY A 153 40.95 -13.95 6.05
N HIS A 154 42.03 -14.63 5.63
CA HIS A 154 42.41 -14.77 4.23
C HIS A 154 43.07 -16.12 3.98
N CYS A 155 42.99 -16.57 2.72
CA CYS A 155 43.63 -17.79 2.25
C CYS A 155 45.04 -17.48 1.72
N THR A 156 46.03 -18.30 2.12
CA THR A 156 47.44 -18.14 1.69
C THR A 156 47.69 -18.60 0.25
N THR A 157 46.94 -19.61 -0.22
CA THR A 157 47.07 -20.13 -1.60
C THR A 157 46.50 -19.18 -2.65
N GLY A 158 45.53 -18.36 -2.28
CA GLY A 158 44.98 -17.31 -3.15
C GLY A 158 43.97 -16.41 -2.46
N PHE A 159 44.21 -15.10 -2.50
CA PHE A 159 43.38 -14.08 -1.82
C PHE A 159 41.91 -14.02 -2.28
N TYR A 160 41.62 -14.49 -3.50
CA TYR A 160 40.27 -14.51 -4.07
C TYR A 160 39.44 -15.72 -3.65
N LEU A 161 40.02 -16.66 -2.89
CA LEU A 161 39.32 -17.84 -2.39
C LEU A 161 38.67 -17.52 -1.04
N ASN A 162 37.41 -17.95 -0.87
CA ASN A 162 36.71 -17.91 0.41
C ASN A 162 37.18 -19.09 1.30
N GLU A 163 36.74 -19.16 2.56
CA GLU A 163 37.19 -20.18 3.52
C GLU A 163 36.87 -21.59 3.00
N ASN A 164 35.62 -21.83 2.58
CA ASN A 164 35.19 -23.12 2.04
C ASN A 164 35.97 -23.57 0.78
N PHE A 165 36.39 -22.64 -0.08
CA PHE A 165 37.21 -22.94 -1.26
C PHE A 165 38.68 -23.15 -0.91
N CYS A 166 39.19 -22.42 0.07
CA CYS A 166 40.56 -22.55 0.56
C CYS A 166 40.76 -23.93 1.22
N CYS A 167 39.75 -24.37 1.97
CA CYS A 167 39.81 -25.52 2.87
C CYS A 167 39.18 -26.78 2.27
N TRP A 168 39.15 -26.84 0.94
CA TRP A 168 38.50 -27.90 0.22
C TRP A 168 39.07 -29.29 0.56
N GLY A 169 38.24 -30.18 1.09
CA GLY A 169 38.59 -31.58 1.32
C GLY A 169 39.44 -31.84 2.57
N GLU A 170 39.55 -30.86 3.48
CA GLU A 170 40.08 -31.04 4.83
C GLU A 170 38.96 -30.95 5.86
N ASP A 171 38.65 -32.05 6.54
CA ASP A 171 37.54 -32.15 7.50
C ASP A 171 37.88 -31.68 8.93
N ASN A 172 39.06 -31.07 9.17
CA ASN A 172 39.49 -30.63 10.51
C ASN A 172 40.52 -29.50 10.43
N GLY A 173 40.06 -28.25 10.34
CA GLY A 173 40.92 -27.08 10.46
C GLY A 173 41.88 -26.90 9.28
N CYS A 174 41.68 -25.82 8.57
CA CYS A 174 42.41 -25.50 7.36
C CYS A 174 43.78 -24.88 7.68
N LYS A 175 44.86 -25.52 7.23
CA LYS A 175 46.22 -24.95 7.41
C LYS A 175 46.45 -23.69 6.59
N ASP A 176 45.72 -23.55 5.49
CA ASP A 176 45.90 -22.46 4.52
C ASP A 176 45.03 -21.23 4.82
N TRP A 177 44.04 -21.36 5.71
CA TRP A 177 43.21 -20.23 6.15
C TRP A 177 43.77 -19.61 7.43
N HIS A 178 44.16 -18.35 7.33
CA HIS A 178 44.71 -17.60 8.45
C HIS A 178 43.86 -16.38 8.76
N ARG A 179 43.51 -16.22 10.04
CA ARG A 179 43.03 -14.94 10.57
C ARG A 179 44.07 -13.86 10.29
N TRP A 180 43.60 -12.62 10.16
CA TRP A 180 44.45 -11.48 9.84
C TRP A 180 45.66 -11.34 10.77
N THR A 181 45.46 -11.56 12.07
CA THR A 181 46.53 -11.54 13.06
C THR A 181 46.28 -12.57 14.16
N GLY A 182 47.32 -12.93 14.91
CA GLY A 182 47.18 -13.73 16.14
C GLY A 182 46.66 -12.95 17.35
N LEU A 183 46.44 -11.64 17.22
CA LEU A 183 46.00 -10.76 18.30
C LEU A 183 44.50 -10.49 18.18
N GLU A 184 43.69 -11.05 19.08
CA GLU A 184 42.23 -10.89 19.06
C GLU A 184 41.75 -9.42 19.03
N PRO A 185 42.34 -8.47 19.78
CA PRO A 185 41.93 -7.06 19.71
C PRO A 185 42.15 -6.44 18.31
N VAL A 186 43.18 -6.88 17.59
CA VAL A 186 43.47 -6.38 16.24
C VAL A 186 42.50 -6.97 15.23
N ASN A 187 42.17 -8.26 15.35
CA ASN A 187 41.14 -8.89 14.52
C ASN A 187 39.78 -8.21 14.70
N TYR A 188 39.43 -7.82 15.93
CA TYR A 188 38.21 -7.08 16.20
C TYR A 188 38.20 -5.70 15.51
N LEU A 189 39.29 -4.94 15.57
CA LEU A 189 39.42 -3.66 14.86
C LEU A 189 39.35 -3.83 13.33
N LEU A 190 39.98 -4.87 12.78
CA LEU A 190 39.92 -5.18 11.35
C LEU A 190 38.51 -5.57 10.91
N TYR A 191 37.80 -6.36 11.70
CA TYR A 191 36.40 -6.71 11.43
C TYR A 191 35.53 -5.46 11.33
N ILE A 192 35.67 -4.52 12.28
CA ILE A 192 34.95 -3.23 12.26
C ILE A 192 35.36 -2.39 11.04
N PHE A 193 36.65 -2.35 10.70
CA PHE A 193 37.15 -1.59 9.55
C PHE A 193 36.54 -2.09 8.23
N TYR A 194 36.55 -3.40 7.99
CA TYR A 194 35.94 -3.98 6.78
C TYR A 194 34.43 -3.77 6.74
N ALA A 195 33.74 -3.92 7.88
CA ALA A 195 32.30 -3.63 7.98
C ALA A 195 31.97 -2.19 7.54
N ILE A 196 32.70 -1.21 8.07
CA ILE A 196 32.53 0.21 7.72
C ILE A 196 32.87 0.46 6.25
N ALA A 197 33.99 -0.08 5.76
CA ALA A 197 34.44 0.12 4.39
C ALA A 197 33.42 -0.41 3.35
N PHE A 198 32.87 -1.60 3.59
CA PHE A 198 31.86 -2.20 2.69
C PHE A 198 30.53 -1.44 2.74
N ALA A 199 30.07 -1.04 3.92
CA ALA A 199 28.86 -0.22 4.05
C ALA A 199 29.02 1.15 3.36
N PHE A 200 30.18 1.80 3.52
CA PHE A 200 30.50 3.07 2.87
C PHE A 200 30.49 2.94 1.35
N ALA A 201 31.14 1.90 0.81
CA ALA A 201 31.17 1.64 -0.63
C ALA A 201 29.76 1.38 -1.19
N SER A 202 28.98 0.51 -0.53
CA SER A 202 27.60 0.21 -0.95
C SER A 202 26.70 1.45 -0.95
N ALA A 203 26.68 2.21 0.15
CA ALA A 203 25.85 3.40 0.27
C ALA A 203 26.25 4.51 -0.73
N THR A 204 27.55 4.66 -0.98
CA THR A 204 28.08 5.64 -1.97
C THR A 204 27.67 5.26 -3.38
N LEU A 205 27.76 3.98 -3.75
CA LEU A 205 27.34 3.49 -5.06
C LEU A 205 25.85 3.73 -5.30
N VAL A 206 25.01 3.40 -4.33
CA VAL A 206 23.55 3.60 -4.43
C VAL A 206 23.19 5.08 -4.48
N LYS A 207 23.70 5.90 -3.54
CA LYS A 207 23.35 7.33 -3.48
C LYS A 207 23.83 8.12 -4.70
N SER A 208 25.02 7.81 -5.21
CA SER A 208 25.64 8.59 -6.30
C SER A 208 25.19 8.16 -7.70
N TYR A 209 25.00 6.85 -7.93
CA TYR A 209 24.79 6.33 -9.28
C TYR A 209 23.36 5.82 -9.54
N ALA A 210 22.71 5.17 -8.58
CA ALA A 210 21.37 4.61 -8.79
C ALA A 210 20.54 4.60 -7.49
N PRO A 211 19.89 5.72 -7.13
CA PRO A 211 19.08 5.80 -5.91
C PRO A 211 17.93 4.79 -5.85
N TYR A 212 17.39 4.41 -7.02
CA TYR A 212 16.36 3.37 -7.17
C TYR A 212 16.84 1.94 -6.83
N ALA A 213 18.14 1.74 -6.64
CA ALA A 213 18.68 0.44 -6.21
C ALA A 213 18.47 0.18 -4.71
N ALA A 214 18.23 1.23 -3.90
CA ALA A 214 18.03 1.14 -2.46
C ALA A 214 16.83 0.24 -2.08
N GLY A 215 16.90 -0.40 -0.91
CA GLY A 215 15.84 -1.26 -0.39
C GLY A 215 15.67 -2.58 -1.16
N SER A 216 14.51 -3.21 -0.98
CA SER A 216 14.22 -4.52 -1.58
C SER A 216 13.85 -4.38 -3.07
N GLY A 217 12.89 -3.51 -3.38
CA GLY A 217 12.32 -3.35 -4.72
C GLY A 217 11.00 -4.09 -4.94
N ILE A 218 10.54 -4.90 -3.98
CA ILE A 218 9.31 -5.72 -4.12
C ILE A 218 8.06 -4.82 -4.21
N SER A 219 7.92 -3.85 -3.33
CA SER A 219 6.79 -2.90 -3.29
C SER A 219 6.64 -2.14 -4.62
N GLU A 220 7.74 -1.67 -5.18
CA GLU A 220 7.78 -0.97 -6.45
C GLU A 220 7.44 -1.89 -7.63
N ILE A 221 7.95 -3.14 -7.64
CA ILE A 221 7.60 -4.14 -8.66
C ILE A 221 6.11 -4.47 -8.62
N LYS A 222 5.55 -4.64 -7.42
CA LYS A 222 4.11 -4.88 -7.22
C LYS A 222 3.27 -3.74 -7.83
N CYS A 223 3.69 -2.49 -7.63
CA CYS A 223 3.06 -1.33 -8.29
C CYS A 223 3.21 -1.35 -9.82
N ILE A 224 4.37 -1.75 -10.35
CA ILE A 224 4.61 -1.86 -11.80
C ILE A 224 3.75 -2.96 -12.44
N ILE A 225 3.62 -4.11 -11.78
CA ILE A 225 2.77 -5.21 -12.25
C ILE A 225 1.29 -4.82 -12.18
N ALA A 226 0.88 -4.04 -11.17
CA ALA A 226 -0.47 -3.48 -11.08
C ALA A 226 -0.80 -2.47 -12.21
N GLY A 227 0.23 -1.89 -12.85
CA GLY A 227 0.06 -1.04 -14.04
C GLY A 227 0.63 0.38 -13.91
N PHE A 228 1.37 0.68 -12.84
CA PHE A 228 2.01 1.98 -12.63
C PHE A 228 3.48 1.96 -13.06
N VAL A 229 3.83 2.68 -14.12
CA VAL A 229 5.20 2.65 -14.65
C VAL A 229 6.10 3.63 -13.91
N MET A 230 7.19 3.12 -13.34
CA MET A 230 8.29 3.92 -12.76
C MET A 230 9.47 4.00 -13.71
N LYS A 231 9.81 5.21 -14.19
CA LYS A 231 10.91 5.41 -15.15
C LYS A 231 12.27 5.22 -14.47
N GLY A 232 13.17 4.48 -15.11
CA GLY A 232 14.54 4.25 -14.61
C GLY A 232 14.67 3.15 -13.55
N PHE A 233 13.60 2.79 -12.84
CA PHE A 233 13.61 1.74 -11.83
C PHE A 233 14.08 0.39 -12.40
N LEU A 234 13.42 -0.11 -13.45
CA LEU A 234 13.81 -1.34 -14.16
C LEU A 234 14.94 -1.15 -15.20
N GLY A 235 15.82 -0.17 -14.98
CA GLY A 235 16.89 0.20 -15.91
C GLY A 235 18.11 -0.73 -15.85
N PRO A 236 18.93 -0.80 -16.92
CA PRO A 236 20.16 -1.59 -16.92
C PRO A 236 21.20 -1.06 -15.91
N TRP A 237 21.20 0.25 -15.64
CA TRP A 237 22.09 0.86 -14.65
C TRP A 237 21.72 0.44 -13.22
N THR A 238 20.42 0.40 -12.90
CA THR A 238 19.91 -0.10 -11.62
C THR A 238 20.28 -1.56 -11.42
N LEU A 239 20.17 -2.41 -12.46
CA LEU A 239 20.60 -3.80 -12.43
C LEU A 239 22.08 -3.93 -12.04
N PHE A 240 22.96 -3.19 -12.71
CA PHE A 240 24.40 -3.25 -12.47
C PHE A 240 24.76 -2.80 -11.06
N ILE A 241 24.31 -1.61 -10.65
CA ILE A 241 24.62 -1.05 -9.32
C ILE A 241 24.04 -1.92 -8.21
N LYS A 242 22.81 -2.42 -8.35
CA LYS A 242 22.19 -3.30 -7.36
C LYS A 242 22.92 -4.63 -7.23
N SER A 243 23.43 -5.19 -8.33
CA SER A 243 24.20 -6.44 -8.32
C SER A 243 25.56 -6.28 -7.61
N VAL A 244 26.21 -5.11 -7.69
CA VAL A 244 27.51 -4.87 -7.03
C VAL A 244 27.34 -4.41 -5.57
N ALA A 245 26.36 -3.55 -5.30
CA ALA A 245 26.17 -2.96 -3.98
C ALA A 245 25.53 -3.93 -2.97
N LEU A 246 24.79 -4.95 -3.45
CA LEU A 246 24.14 -5.92 -2.57
C LEU A 246 25.14 -6.84 -1.83
N PRO A 247 26.12 -7.49 -2.48
CA PRO A 247 27.15 -8.25 -1.78
C PRO A 247 27.95 -7.41 -0.79
N LEU A 248 28.24 -6.13 -1.12
CA LEU A 248 28.90 -5.20 -0.20
C LEU A 248 28.03 -4.87 1.03
N ALA A 249 26.72 -4.72 0.85
CA ALA A 249 25.80 -4.48 1.96
C ALA A 249 25.73 -5.68 2.91
N ILE A 250 25.66 -6.90 2.39
CA ILE A 250 25.64 -8.13 3.20
C ILE A 250 27.00 -8.36 3.86
N GLY A 251 28.08 -8.26 3.08
CA GLY A 251 29.46 -8.35 3.57
C GLY A 251 29.77 -7.36 4.68
N SER A 252 29.14 -6.19 4.72
CA SER A 252 29.30 -5.23 5.81
C SER A 252 28.79 -5.70 7.19
N GLY A 253 28.03 -6.80 7.26
CA GLY A 253 27.43 -7.29 8.50
C GLY A 253 26.21 -6.48 8.97
N LEU A 254 25.63 -5.66 8.09
CA LEU A 254 24.30 -5.10 8.31
C LEU A 254 23.26 -6.23 8.34
N SER A 255 22.20 -6.07 9.13
CA SER A 255 21.13 -7.07 9.22
C SER A 255 20.20 -6.98 7.99
N VAL A 256 20.72 -7.41 6.84
CA VAL A 256 20.08 -7.34 5.52
C VAL A 256 20.33 -8.64 4.74
N GLY A 257 19.39 -9.03 3.87
CA GLY A 257 19.49 -10.22 3.03
C GLY A 257 19.39 -9.94 1.53
N LYS A 258 19.81 -10.92 0.72
CA LYS A 258 19.77 -10.86 -0.76
C LYS A 258 18.42 -11.20 -1.39
N GLU A 259 17.54 -11.93 -0.69
CA GLU A 259 16.35 -12.53 -1.32
C GLU A 259 15.27 -11.53 -1.75
N GLY A 260 15.14 -10.40 -1.06
CA GLY A 260 14.25 -9.33 -1.50
C GLY A 260 14.78 -8.61 -2.77
N PRO A 261 16.04 -8.12 -2.72
CA PRO A 261 16.76 -7.59 -3.87
C PRO A 261 16.85 -8.53 -5.08
N SER A 262 16.81 -9.85 -4.87
CA SER A 262 16.93 -10.82 -5.95
C SER A 262 15.78 -10.81 -6.93
N VAL A 263 14.56 -10.62 -6.40
CA VAL A 263 13.37 -10.37 -7.20
C VAL A 263 13.57 -9.14 -8.08
N HIS A 264 14.17 -8.07 -7.55
CA HIS A 264 14.36 -6.84 -8.30
C HIS A 264 15.39 -6.98 -9.43
N TYR A 265 16.59 -7.52 -9.17
CA TYR A 265 17.55 -7.69 -10.26
C TYR A 265 17.04 -8.69 -11.32
N ALA A 266 16.24 -9.70 -10.92
CA ALA A 266 15.65 -10.66 -11.85
C ALA A 266 14.65 -9.97 -12.79
N VAL A 267 13.75 -9.13 -12.25
CA VAL A 267 12.78 -8.36 -13.04
C VAL A 267 13.48 -7.32 -13.92
N CYS A 268 14.55 -6.68 -13.43
CA CYS A 268 15.39 -5.80 -14.26
C CYS A 268 16.03 -6.54 -15.43
N THR A 269 16.59 -7.73 -15.19
CA THR A 269 17.17 -8.61 -16.22
C THR A 269 16.12 -8.96 -17.28
N GLY A 270 14.92 -9.34 -16.84
CA GLY A 270 13.78 -9.58 -17.73
C GLY A 270 13.37 -8.37 -18.56
N ASN A 271 13.30 -7.18 -17.96
CA ASN A 271 12.96 -5.94 -18.67
C ASN A 271 14.02 -5.54 -19.70
N VAL A 272 15.32 -5.68 -19.38
CA VAL A 272 16.42 -5.38 -20.29
C VAL A 272 16.42 -6.34 -21.48
N ILE A 273 16.34 -7.65 -21.22
CA ILE A 273 16.35 -8.67 -22.27
C ILE A 273 15.09 -8.62 -23.13
N SER A 274 13.90 -8.48 -22.52
CA SER A 274 12.63 -8.42 -23.28
C SER A 274 12.57 -7.22 -24.22
N LYS A 275 13.19 -6.08 -23.86
CA LYS A 275 13.29 -4.90 -24.73
C LYS A 275 14.15 -5.10 -25.97
N LEU A 276 15.03 -6.11 -25.99
CA LEU A 276 15.78 -6.49 -27.20
C LEU A 276 14.88 -7.13 -28.27
N PHE A 277 13.69 -7.60 -27.88
CA PHE A 277 12.73 -8.23 -28.78
C PHE A 277 11.53 -7.32 -29.06
N ASP A 278 11.33 -6.96 -30.33
CA ASP A 278 10.25 -6.05 -30.77
C ASP A 278 8.85 -6.46 -30.34
N LYS A 279 8.60 -7.77 -30.26
CA LYS A 279 7.33 -8.36 -29.84
C LYS A 279 6.93 -7.99 -28.41
N TYR A 280 7.91 -7.87 -27.51
CA TYR A 280 7.71 -7.55 -26.11
C TYR A 280 7.86 -6.05 -25.88
N ARG A 281 8.86 -5.40 -26.51
CA ARG A 281 9.07 -3.95 -26.46
C ARG A 281 7.82 -3.12 -26.77
N ARG A 282 6.96 -3.59 -27.68
CA ARG A 282 5.75 -2.89 -28.15
C ARG A 282 4.44 -3.40 -27.53
N ASN A 283 4.48 -4.29 -26.54
CA ASN A 283 3.29 -4.85 -25.91
C ASN A 283 3.52 -4.94 -24.39
N ALA A 284 2.85 -4.04 -23.65
CA ALA A 284 3.03 -3.93 -22.21
C ALA A 284 2.42 -5.13 -21.47
N SER A 285 1.30 -5.68 -21.97
CA SER A 285 0.69 -6.91 -21.44
C SER A 285 1.64 -8.10 -21.47
N LYS A 286 2.31 -8.33 -22.60
CA LYS A 286 3.30 -9.42 -22.72
C LYS A 286 4.53 -9.17 -21.87
N THR A 287 4.95 -7.91 -21.75
CA THR A 287 6.06 -7.55 -20.86
C THR A 287 5.69 -7.84 -19.41
N ARG A 288 4.48 -7.50 -18.94
CA ARG A 288 4.00 -7.85 -17.59
C ARG A 288 4.04 -9.35 -17.30
N GLU A 289 3.63 -10.19 -18.26
CA GLU A 289 3.74 -11.65 -18.12
C GLU A 289 5.19 -12.09 -17.88
N ILE A 290 6.15 -11.50 -18.61
CA ILE A 290 7.58 -11.77 -18.43
C ILE A 290 8.08 -11.24 -17.09
N LEU A 291 7.71 -10.03 -16.67
CA LEU A 291 8.12 -9.48 -15.37
C LEU A 291 7.63 -10.37 -14.21
N SER A 292 6.40 -10.87 -14.29
CA SER A 292 5.84 -11.79 -13.28
C SER A 292 6.59 -13.13 -13.25
N ALA A 293 7.01 -13.65 -14.41
CA ALA A 293 7.86 -14.83 -14.54
C ALA A 293 9.27 -14.60 -13.98
N CYS A 294 9.84 -13.42 -14.19
CA CYS A 294 11.15 -13.06 -13.64
C CYS A 294 11.12 -12.90 -12.12
N ALA A 295 10.03 -12.34 -11.57
CA ALA A 295 9.85 -12.26 -10.13
C ALA A 295 9.83 -13.67 -9.49
N ALA A 296 9.11 -14.61 -10.12
CA ALA A 296 9.12 -16.02 -9.70
C ALA A 296 10.53 -16.63 -9.79
N ALA A 297 11.24 -16.41 -10.90
CA ALA A 297 12.61 -16.91 -11.08
C ALA A 297 13.61 -16.29 -10.08
N GLY A 298 13.44 -15.02 -9.70
CA GLY A 298 14.25 -14.33 -8.69
C GLY A 298 14.12 -14.97 -7.30
N VAL A 299 12.89 -15.29 -6.89
CA VAL A 299 12.63 -16.05 -5.65
C VAL A 299 13.15 -17.48 -5.76
N ALA A 300 13.00 -18.11 -6.92
CA ALA A 300 13.47 -19.47 -7.13
C ALA A 300 15.00 -19.61 -7.00
N VAL A 301 15.79 -18.67 -7.53
CA VAL A 301 17.26 -18.69 -7.35
C VAL A 301 17.71 -18.24 -5.97
N ALA A 302 16.90 -17.42 -5.29
CA ALA A 302 17.13 -16.99 -3.91
C ALA A 302 17.05 -18.15 -2.92
N PHE A 303 15.98 -18.95 -3.04
CA PHE A 303 15.68 -20.04 -2.12
C PHE A 303 16.00 -21.43 -2.68
N GLY A 304 16.50 -21.55 -3.90
CA GLY A 304 16.65 -22.84 -4.57
C GLY A 304 15.32 -23.57 -4.80
N SER A 305 14.20 -22.84 -4.84
CA SER A 305 12.83 -23.37 -4.81
C SER A 305 12.01 -22.91 -6.04
N PRO A 306 12.01 -23.66 -7.16
CA PRO A 306 11.26 -23.29 -8.37
C PRO A 306 9.75 -23.23 -8.17
N ILE A 307 9.15 -24.20 -7.46
CA ILE A 307 7.69 -24.23 -7.27
C ILE A 307 7.31 -23.14 -6.27
N GLY A 308 8.07 -23.02 -5.18
CA GLY A 308 7.87 -21.98 -4.18
C GLY A 308 7.95 -20.56 -4.76
N GLY A 309 8.88 -20.30 -5.68
CA GLY A 309 8.99 -19.01 -6.37
C GLY A 309 7.79 -18.66 -7.26
N VAL A 310 7.21 -19.64 -7.97
CA VAL A 310 6.00 -19.42 -8.77
C VAL A 310 4.79 -19.15 -7.89
N LEU A 311 4.64 -19.91 -6.80
CA LEU A 311 3.58 -19.68 -5.81
C LEU A 311 3.73 -18.32 -5.14
N PHE A 312 4.95 -17.90 -4.83
CA PHE A 312 5.19 -16.56 -4.29
C PHE A 312 4.74 -15.46 -5.26
N SER A 313 5.04 -15.61 -6.55
CA SER A 313 4.59 -14.64 -7.58
C SER A 313 3.06 -14.61 -7.70
N LEU A 314 2.39 -15.75 -7.50
CA LEU A 314 0.93 -15.86 -7.45
C LEU A 314 0.31 -15.25 -6.19
N GLU A 315 0.90 -15.50 -5.03
CA GLU A 315 0.35 -15.11 -3.73
C GLU A 315 0.64 -13.64 -3.39
N GLU A 316 1.78 -13.11 -3.85
CA GLU A 316 2.28 -11.80 -3.42
C GLU A 316 2.52 -10.78 -4.56
N MET A 317 2.87 -11.22 -5.78
CA MET A 317 3.25 -10.27 -6.86
C MET A 317 2.11 -9.91 -7.81
N SER A 318 1.23 -10.86 -8.17
CA SER A 318 0.21 -10.66 -9.21
C SER A 318 -1.14 -11.28 -8.85
N SER A 319 -2.19 -10.48 -8.84
CA SER A 319 -3.58 -10.94 -8.61
C SER A 319 -4.17 -11.73 -9.78
N HIS A 320 -3.79 -11.41 -11.01
CA HIS A 320 -4.22 -12.14 -12.20
C HIS A 320 -3.05 -12.86 -12.85
N PHE A 321 -3.08 -14.19 -12.84
CA PHE A 321 -1.99 -15.01 -13.35
C PHE A 321 -2.52 -16.10 -14.31
N PRO A 322 -2.50 -15.84 -15.62
CA PRO A 322 -2.95 -16.82 -16.61
C PRO A 322 -2.16 -18.13 -16.53
N LEU A 323 -2.83 -19.27 -16.74
CA LEU A 323 -2.17 -20.60 -16.76
C LEU A 323 -0.96 -20.67 -17.72
N LYS A 324 -1.02 -19.97 -18.87
CA LYS A 324 0.12 -19.87 -19.81
C LYS A 324 1.31 -19.14 -19.20
N THR A 325 1.07 -18.11 -18.41
CA THR A 325 2.11 -17.36 -17.69
C THR A 325 2.66 -18.20 -16.55
N MET A 326 1.82 -19.00 -15.89
CA MET A 326 2.25 -19.95 -14.86
C MET A 326 3.26 -20.97 -15.37
N TRP A 327 2.96 -21.65 -16.48
CA TRP A 327 3.90 -22.59 -17.09
C TRP A 327 5.21 -21.93 -17.54
N ARG A 328 5.14 -20.72 -18.10
CA ARG A 328 6.35 -19.97 -18.48
C ARG A 328 7.17 -19.53 -17.27
N SER A 329 6.51 -19.14 -16.18
CA SER A 329 7.17 -18.74 -14.93
C SER A 329 7.88 -19.92 -14.30
N TYR A 330 7.20 -21.08 -14.22
CA TYR A 330 7.80 -22.33 -13.76
C TYR A 330 9.01 -22.73 -14.60
N PHE A 331 8.89 -22.69 -15.93
CA PHE A 331 10.01 -23.00 -16.81
C PHE A 331 11.16 -22.00 -16.67
N CYS A 332 10.88 -20.70 -16.52
CA CYS A 332 11.89 -19.67 -16.26
C CYS A 332 12.67 -19.96 -14.96
N ALA A 333 11.92 -20.24 -13.89
CA ALA A 333 12.47 -20.56 -12.58
C ALA A 333 13.33 -21.82 -12.64
N LEU A 334 12.86 -22.89 -13.28
CA LEU A 334 13.60 -24.13 -13.45
C LEU A 334 14.90 -23.93 -14.23
N VAL A 335 14.89 -23.16 -15.32
CA VAL A 335 16.12 -22.85 -16.06
C VAL A 335 17.09 -22.04 -15.20
N ALA A 336 16.59 -21.06 -14.44
CA ALA A 336 17.41 -20.23 -13.58
C ALA A 336 18.07 -21.04 -12.45
N THR A 337 17.31 -21.92 -11.79
CA THR A 337 17.84 -22.80 -10.74
C THR A 337 18.76 -23.87 -11.31
N ALA A 338 18.49 -24.42 -12.50
CA ALA A 338 19.37 -25.37 -13.16
C ALA A 338 20.73 -24.75 -13.53
N VAL A 339 20.73 -23.50 -14.00
CA VAL A 339 21.99 -22.77 -14.26
C VAL A 339 22.74 -22.47 -12.97
N LEU A 340 22.03 -22.07 -11.90
CA LEU A 340 22.63 -21.89 -10.58
C LEU A 340 23.27 -23.19 -10.07
N ALA A 341 22.55 -24.32 -10.21
CA ALA A 341 23.03 -25.66 -9.86
C ALA A 341 24.29 -26.04 -10.65
N ALA A 342 24.28 -25.81 -11.96
CA ALA A 342 25.40 -26.10 -12.85
C ALA A 342 26.63 -25.25 -12.53
N MET A 343 26.42 -24.00 -12.08
CA MET A 343 27.52 -23.14 -11.65
C MET A 343 28.10 -23.52 -10.29
N ASN A 344 27.31 -24.21 -9.46
CA ASN A 344 27.69 -24.75 -8.16
C ASN A 344 28.48 -23.74 -7.30
N PRO A 345 27.88 -22.59 -6.93
CA PRO A 345 28.59 -21.44 -6.34
C PRO A 345 29.20 -21.74 -4.97
N PHE A 346 28.69 -22.74 -4.24
CA PHE A 346 29.22 -23.20 -2.96
C PHE A 346 30.05 -24.46 -3.11
N ARG A 347 29.99 -25.08 -4.29
CA ARG A 347 30.63 -26.35 -4.63
C ARG A 347 30.27 -27.55 -3.73
N THR A 348 29.30 -27.41 -2.84
CA THR A 348 28.68 -28.50 -2.05
C THR A 348 27.65 -29.33 -2.85
N GLY A 349 27.24 -28.83 -4.03
CA GLY A 349 26.12 -29.39 -4.80
C GLY A 349 24.74 -28.94 -4.31
N GLN A 350 24.66 -28.16 -3.22
CA GLN A 350 23.43 -27.51 -2.77
C GLN A 350 23.17 -26.21 -3.56
N LEU A 351 21.90 -25.85 -3.70
CA LEU A 351 21.49 -24.62 -4.39
C LEU A 351 21.61 -23.37 -3.50
N VAL A 352 21.44 -23.57 -2.20
CA VAL A 352 21.53 -22.56 -1.14
C VAL A 352 22.23 -23.14 0.08
N MET A 353 22.93 -22.31 0.86
CA MET A 353 23.73 -22.76 2.01
C MET A 353 22.87 -23.44 3.10
N PHE A 354 21.72 -22.89 3.44
CA PHE A 354 20.86 -23.41 4.52
C PHE A 354 19.98 -24.61 4.11
N GLN A 355 20.38 -25.38 3.09
CA GLN A 355 19.65 -26.56 2.62
C GLN A 355 19.97 -27.79 3.49
N VAL A 356 19.03 -28.21 4.34
CA VAL A 356 19.18 -29.36 5.25
C VAL A 356 18.26 -30.51 4.85
N LYS A 357 18.54 -31.73 5.31
CA LYS A 357 17.66 -32.89 5.12
C LYS A 357 17.25 -33.46 6.48
N TYR A 358 15.97 -33.76 6.63
CA TYR A 358 15.43 -34.39 7.83
C TYR A 358 14.79 -35.73 7.49
N ASP A 359 15.30 -36.79 8.08
CA ASP A 359 14.82 -38.15 7.84
C ASP A 359 13.88 -38.67 8.95
N ARG A 360 13.73 -37.90 10.04
CA ARG A 360 12.93 -38.26 11.23
C ARG A 360 11.48 -37.76 11.15
N SER A 361 10.56 -38.51 11.75
CA SER A 361 9.17 -38.10 11.94
C SER A 361 8.99 -37.24 13.19
N TRP A 362 8.00 -36.34 13.16
CA TRP A 362 7.55 -35.55 14.31
C TRP A 362 6.44 -36.26 15.07
N HIS A 363 6.24 -35.88 16.34
CA HIS A 363 5.23 -36.46 17.22
C HIS A 363 4.08 -35.48 17.51
N PHE A 364 2.88 -36.00 17.80
CA PHE A 364 1.70 -35.17 18.04
C PHE A 364 1.84 -34.19 19.21
N PHE A 365 2.57 -34.56 20.27
CA PHE A 365 2.79 -33.68 21.41
C PHE A 365 3.58 -32.40 21.05
N GLU A 366 4.40 -32.46 19.99
CA GLU A 366 5.21 -31.33 19.53
C GLU A 366 4.37 -30.18 18.98
N VAL A 367 3.12 -30.46 18.60
CA VAL A 367 2.15 -29.47 18.09
C VAL A 367 1.95 -28.32 19.07
N VAL A 368 2.00 -28.58 20.39
CA VAL A 368 1.88 -27.53 21.42
C VAL A 368 3.00 -26.50 21.29
N PHE A 369 4.24 -26.96 21.09
CA PHE A 369 5.40 -26.08 20.91
C PHE A 369 5.39 -25.41 19.53
N TYR A 370 4.90 -26.11 18.49
CA TYR A 370 4.72 -25.53 17.17
C TYR A 370 3.71 -24.36 17.20
N ILE A 371 2.63 -24.45 17.98
CA ILE A 371 1.69 -23.34 18.20
C ILE A 371 2.40 -22.15 18.87
N ILE A 372 3.24 -22.38 19.88
CA ILE A 372 4.03 -21.31 20.54
C ILE A 372 4.94 -20.60 19.54
N ILE A 373 5.62 -21.37 18.67
CA ILE A 373 6.46 -20.83 17.60
C ILE A 373 5.62 -19.99 16.61
N GLY A 374 4.42 -20.46 16.25
CA GLY A 374 3.50 -19.72 15.39
C GLY A 374 3.03 -18.40 16.01
N ILE A 375 2.68 -18.40 17.30
CA ILE A 375 2.29 -17.19 18.04
C ILE A 375 3.45 -16.19 18.04
N PHE A 376 4.67 -16.65 18.33
CA PHE A 376 5.86 -15.81 18.27
C PHE A 376 6.05 -15.20 16.88
N GLY A 377 5.92 -15.99 15.81
CA GLY A 377 6.05 -15.51 14.43
C GLY A 377 5.10 -14.35 14.10
N GLY A 378 3.83 -14.47 14.50
CA GLY A 378 2.81 -13.44 14.26
C GLY A 378 3.08 -12.16 15.06
N LEU A 379 3.39 -12.30 16.36
CA LEU A 379 3.72 -11.16 17.23
C LEU A 379 5.01 -10.45 16.78
N TYR A 380 6.04 -11.21 16.41
CA TYR A 380 7.28 -10.70 15.86
C TYR A 380 7.04 -9.89 14.57
N GLY A 381 6.22 -10.44 13.65
CA GLY A 381 5.86 -9.76 12.41
C GLY A 381 5.18 -8.41 12.66
N ALA A 382 4.14 -8.40 13.49
CA ALA A 382 3.42 -7.18 13.86
C ALA A 382 4.34 -6.13 14.51
N PHE A 383 5.20 -6.57 15.44
CA PHE A 383 6.16 -5.71 16.13
C PHE A 383 7.17 -5.08 15.16
N VAL A 384 7.86 -5.90 14.36
CA VAL A 384 8.88 -5.42 13.42
C VAL A 384 8.28 -4.49 12.38
N MET A 385 7.10 -4.80 11.83
CA MET A 385 6.44 -3.92 10.85
C MET A 385 6.12 -2.55 11.45
N LYS A 386 5.50 -2.50 12.64
CA LYS A 386 5.13 -1.23 13.30
C LYS A 386 6.36 -0.35 13.57
N TRP A 387 7.39 -0.93 14.18
CA TRP A 387 8.60 -0.17 14.53
C TRP A 387 9.46 0.18 13.33
N ASN A 388 9.51 -0.68 12.31
CA ASN A 388 10.24 -0.37 11.09
C ASN A 388 9.64 0.83 10.36
N LEU A 389 8.31 0.89 10.20
CA LEU A 389 7.65 2.04 9.57
C LEU A 389 7.91 3.34 10.36
N LYS A 390 7.93 3.28 11.69
CA LYS A 390 8.31 4.41 12.54
C LYS A 390 9.76 4.85 12.31
N ALA A 391 10.70 3.91 12.24
CA ALA A 391 12.10 4.21 11.93
C ALA A 391 12.23 4.85 10.53
N GLN A 392 11.45 4.38 9.55
CA GLN A 392 11.41 4.95 8.20
C GLN A 392 10.82 6.37 8.17
N ALA A 393 9.77 6.63 8.97
CA ALA A 393 9.20 7.97 9.12
C ALA A 393 10.23 8.95 9.68
N PHE A 394 10.94 8.55 10.74
CA PHE A 394 12.02 9.32 11.34
C PHE A 394 13.14 9.60 10.32
N ARG A 395 13.57 8.59 9.55
CA ARG A 395 14.58 8.75 8.50
C ARG A 395 14.20 9.76 7.45
N LYS A 396 12.94 9.71 7.00
CA LYS A 396 12.42 10.59 5.97
C LYS A 396 12.39 12.05 6.43
N LYS A 397 12.14 12.29 7.73
CA LYS A 397 12.10 13.63 8.33
C LYS A 397 13.50 14.18 8.65
N TYR A 398 14.41 13.36 9.19
CA TYR A 398 15.67 13.84 9.76
C TYR A 398 16.96 13.31 9.10
N LEU A 399 16.98 12.09 8.56
CA LEU A 399 18.21 11.41 8.11
C LEU A 399 18.39 11.35 6.58
N SER A 400 17.50 11.96 5.79
CA SER A 400 17.54 11.87 4.32
C SER A 400 18.87 12.31 3.72
N ASP A 401 19.48 13.35 4.30
CA ASP A 401 20.70 13.96 3.77
C ASP A 401 21.96 13.18 4.23
N TYR A 402 21.88 12.49 5.37
CA TYR A 402 22.98 11.76 6.03
C TYR A 402 23.01 10.26 5.74
N ALA A 403 22.33 9.81 4.69
CA ALA A 403 22.17 8.38 4.35
C ALA A 403 23.47 7.54 4.32
N ILE A 404 24.60 8.09 3.88
CA ILE A 404 25.89 7.36 3.86
C ILE A 404 26.41 7.18 5.29
N LEU A 405 26.39 8.27 6.07
CA LEU A 405 26.86 8.28 7.46
C LEU A 405 26.02 7.33 8.31
N GLU A 406 24.70 7.32 8.13
CA GLU A 406 23.80 6.39 8.80
C GLU A 406 24.20 4.94 8.53
N ALA A 407 24.37 4.54 7.27
CA ALA A 407 24.71 3.17 6.90
C ALA A 407 26.06 2.74 7.49
N THR A 408 27.06 3.63 7.50
CA THR A 408 28.39 3.33 8.06
C THR A 408 28.40 3.27 9.58
N LEU A 409 27.67 4.17 10.26
CA LEU A 409 27.56 4.15 11.72
C LEU A 409 26.78 2.91 12.19
N LEU A 410 25.74 2.53 11.45
CA LEU A 410 24.99 1.33 11.74
C LEU A 410 25.84 0.06 11.54
N ALA A 411 26.64 0.00 10.48
CA ALA A 411 27.58 -1.10 10.24
C ALA A 411 28.67 -1.18 11.33
N ALA A 412 29.15 -0.04 11.81
CA ALA A 412 30.07 0.00 12.95
C ALA A 412 29.40 -0.53 14.23
N ALA A 413 28.17 -0.08 14.50
CA ALA A 413 27.41 -0.51 15.68
C ALA A 413 27.07 -2.01 15.62
N THR A 414 26.65 -2.53 14.46
CA THR A 414 26.42 -3.97 14.28
C THR A 414 27.71 -4.74 14.49
N ALA A 415 28.83 -4.32 13.90
CA ALA A 415 30.12 -4.99 14.10
C ALA A 415 30.56 -5.02 15.57
N ILE A 416 30.40 -3.90 16.29
CA ILE A 416 30.77 -3.80 17.71
C ILE A 416 29.91 -4.71 18.60
N VAL A 417 28.59 -4.69 18.38
CA VAL A 417 27.64 -5.44 19.23
C VAL A 417 27.60 -6.92 18.88
N CYS A 418 27.76 -7.28 17.60
CA CYS A 418 27.62 -8.65 17.13
C CYS A 418 28.91 -9.48 17.32
N TYR A 419 30.10 -8.88 17.23
CA TYR A 419 31.37 -9.62 17.32
C TYR A 419 31.54 -10.48 18.59
N PRO A 420 31.14 -10.02 19.80
CA PRO A 420 31.28 -10.82 21.02
C PRO A 420 30.40 -12.08 21.06
N ASN A 421 29.29 -12.11 20.31
CA ASN A 421 28.39 -13.26 20.27
C ASN A 421 28.70 -14.13 19.06
N ALA A 422 29.09 -15.38 19.28
CA ALA A 422 29.49 -16.31 18.23
C ALA A 422 28.43 -16.45 17.11
N PHE A 423 27.14 -16.49 17.47
CA PHE A 423 26.05 -16.64 16.50
C PHE A 423 25.74 -15.35 15.73
N LEU A 424 26.06 -14.17 16.30
CA LEU A 424 25.85 -12.88 15.62
C LEU A 424 27.04 -12.43 14.77
N ARG A 425 28.25 -12.95 15.05
CA ARG A 425 29.50 -12.58 14.38
C ARG A 425 29.58 -13.09 12.93
N ILE A 426 29.05 -14.28 12.68
CA ILE A 426 29.00 -14.95 11.36
C ILE A 426 27.87 -14.41 10.48
N ASP A 427 27.90 -14.73 9.18
CA ASP A 427 26.85 -14.30 8.27
C ASP A 427 25.49 -14.93 8.63
N MET A 428 24.39 -14.25 8.29
CA MET A 428 23.04 -14.71 8.62
C MET A 428 22.67 -16.00 7.87
N THR A 429 23.14 -16.21 6.63
CA THR A 429 22.85 -17.45 5.90
C THR A 429 23.61 -18.65 6.46
N GLU A 430 24.88 -18.44 6.85
CA GLU A 430 25.71 -19.45 7.51
C GLU A 430 25.15 -19.77 8.92
N SER A 431 24.75 -18.74 9.67
CA SER A 431 24.10 -18.93 10.98
C SER A 431 22.81 -19.75 10.86
N MET A 432 22.03 -19.60 9.79
CA MET A 432 20.83 -20.40 9.57
C MET A 432 21.15 -21.87 9.29
N GLU A 433 22.17 -22.14 8.47
CA GLU A 433 22.65 -23.49 8.20
C GLU A 433 23.01 -24.21 9.50
N ILE A 434 23.85 -23.59 10.34
CA ILE A 434 24.27 -24.14 11.65
C ILE A 434 23.08 -24.38 12.58
N LEU A 435 22.09 -23.47 12.62
CA LEU A 435 20.91 -23.61 13.46
C LEU A 435 19.98 -24.75 13.03
N PHE A 436 19.99 -25.09 11.74
CA PHE A 436 19.16 -26.16 11.16
C PHE A 436 19.79 -27.54 11.27
N LEU A 437 21.11 -27.64 11.47
CA LEU A 437 21.83 -28.90 11.62
C LEU A 437 21.33 -29.74 12.81
N GLU A 438 21.35 -31.06 12.62
CA GLU A 438 21.11 -32.03 13.68
C GLU A 438 22.33 -32.13 14.60
N CYS A 439 22.11 -32.46 15.88
CA CYS A 439 23.18 -32.59 16.87
C CYS A 439 23.97 -33.90 16.76
N GLU A 440 23.63 -34.81 15.84
CA GLU A 440 24.31 -36.09 15.64
C GLU A 440 25.08 -36.09 14.31
N GLY A 441 26.41 -36.18 14.36
CA GLY A 441 27.25 -36.46 13.19
C GLY A 441 27.84 -35.27 12.42
N ALA A 442 27.64 -34.02 12.87
CA ALA A 442 28.31 -32.84 12.32
C ALA A 442 29.25 -32.19 13.36
N GLU A 443 30.23 -31.39 12.91
CA GLU A 443 31.08 -30.59 13.80
C GLU A 443 30.20 -29.72 14.72
N ASP A 444 30.37 -29.86 16.04
CA ASP A 444 29.58 -29.08 17.00
C ASP A 444 30.10 -27.64 17.08
N TYR A 445 29.46 -26.74 16.33
CA TYR A 445 29.85 -25.33 16.30
C TYR A 445 29.72 -24.70 17.69
N HIS A 446 30.88 -24.44 18.33
CA HIS A 446 30.97 -23.87 19.68
C HIS A 446 30.20 -24.66 20.76
N GLY A 447 30.08 -25.98 20.61
CA GLY A 447 29.39 -26.82 21.59
C GLY A 447 27.90 -26.52 21.70
N LEU A 448 27.24 -26.16 20.58
CA LEU A 448 25.82 -25.84 20.50
C LEU A 448 24.95 -26.98 21.04
N CYS A 449 25.39 -28.22 20.85
CA CYS A 449 24.70 -29.43 21.24
C CYS A 449 25.24 -30.09 22.52
N GLU A 450 26.35 -29.58 23.07
CA GLU A 450 26.92 -30.04 24.34
C GLU A 450 25.99 -29.76 25.55
N GLN A 451 25.82 -30.77 26.40
CA GLN A 451 24.99 -30.66 27.62
C GLN A 451 25.56 -29.67 28.64
N ASP A 452 26.89 -29.62 28.79
CA ASP A 452 27.58 -28.77 29.78
C ASP A 452 27.44 -27.26 29.50
N HIS A 453 27.26 -26.90 28.24
CA HIS A 453 27.15 -25.50 27.81
C HIS A 453 25.71 -25.06 27.47
N ARG A 454 24.71 -25.93 27.72
CA ARG A 454 23.32 -25.72 27.30
C ARG A 454 22.72 -24.39 27.77
N LEU A 455 22.86 -24.03 29.05
CA LEU A 455 22.33 -22.76 29.58
C LEU A 455 23.01 -21.54 28.95
N ARG A 456 24.33 -21.60 28.75
CA ARG A 456 25.10 -20.53 28.09
C ARG A 456 24.62 -20.35 26.65
N ASN A 457 24.38 -21.44 25.93
CA ASN A 457 23.91 -21.42 24.56
C ASN A 457 22.48 -20.88 24.46
N ILE A 458 21.57 -21.30 25.36
CA ILE A 458 20.20 -20.75 25.44
C ILE A 458 20.24 -19.23 25.67
N LEU A 459 21.00 -18.76 26.68
CA LEU A 459 21.13 -17.33 26.95
C LEU A 459 21.75 -16.56 25.77
N SER A 460 22.75 -17.15 25.12
CA SER A 460 23.39 -16.57 23.93
C SER A 460 22.42 -16.46 22.76
N LEU A 461 21.58 -17.48 22.51
CA LEU A 461 20.58 -17.50 21.44
C LEU A 461 19.40 -16.55 21.71
N VAL A 462 18.95 -16.44 22.96
CA VAL A 462 17.91 -15.47 23.36
C VAL A 462 18.44 -14.05 23.16
N LEU A 463 19.65 -13.76 23.63
CA LEU A 463 20.30 -12.47 23.42
C LEU A 463 20.49 -12.18 21.93
N ALA A 464 20.93 -13.17 21.14
CA ALA A 464 21.05 -13.06 19.69
C ALA A 464 19.70 -12.76 19.02
N THR A 465 18.62 -13.39 19.48
CA THR A 465 17.26 -13.16 18.97
C THR A 465 16.85 -11.70 19.21
N VAL A 466 17.02 -11.17 20.43
CA VAL A 466 16.66 -9.78 20.77
C VAL A 466 17.50 -8.78 19.98
N ILE A 467 18.81 -8.97 19.92
CA ILE A 467 19.72 -8.08 19.19
C ILE A 467 19.40 -8.09 17.68
N ARG A 468 19.12 -9.27 17.10
CA ARG A 468 18.71 -9.38 15.69
C ARG A 468 17.40 -8.64 15.42
N VAL A 469 16.38 -8.78 16.26
CA VAL A 469 15.10 -8.04 16.12
C VAL A 469 15.37 -6.54 16.03
N PHE A 470 16.19 -6.01 16.95
CA PHE A 470 16.55 -4.59 16.98
C PHE A 470 17.28 -4.14 15.70
N PHE A 471 18.32 -4.87 15.28
CA PHE A 471 19.05 -4.51 14.07
C PHE A 471 18.25 -4.72 12.79
N VAL A 472 17.34 -5.69 12.71
CA VAL A 472 16.44 -5.85 11.56
C VAL A 472 15.56 -4.60 11.40
N ILE A 473 14.97 -4.10 12.50
CA ILE A 473 14.11 -2.90 12.48
C ILE A 473 14.88 -1.69 11.97
N ILE A 474 16.11 -1.49 12.42
CA ILE A 474 16.92 -0.34 12.02
C ILE A 474 17.55 -0.57 10.64
N SER A 475 18.28 -1.65 10.39
CA SER A 475 18.97 -1.87 9.11
C SER A 475 18.02 -1.92 7.91
N TYR A 476 16.80 -2.43 8.07
CA TYR A 476 15.80 -2.39 7.02
C TYR A 476 15.31 -0.95 6.79
N GLY A 477 15.85 -0.29 5.76
CA GLY A 477 15.50 1.08 5.40
C GLY A 477 16.66 2.04 5.17
N CYS A 478 17.87 1.63 5.55
CA CYS A 478 19.08 2.30 5.12
C CYS A 478 19.12 2.42 3.58
N LYS A 479 19.80 3.45 3.06
CA LYS A 479 19.93 3.69 1.60
C LYS A 479 20.97 2.76 0.94
N VAL A 480 20.85 1.48 1.21
CA VAL A 480 21.61 0.37 0.61
C VAL A 480 20.62 -0.66 0.06
N PRO A 481 21.02 -1.57 -0.84
CA PRO A 481 20.17 -2.68 -1.25
C PRO A 481 19.97 -3.62 -0.07
N ALA A 482 18.72 -3.86 0.31
CA ALA A 482 18.41 -4.60 1.53
C ALA A 482 17.13 -5.43 1.39
N GLY A 483 17.19 -6.71 1.77
CA GLY A 483 16.03 -7.59 1.92
C GLY A 483 15.79 -7.97 3.38
N ILE A 484 14.54 -8.15 3.76
CA ILE A 484 14.13 -8.48 5.15
C ILE A 484 13.96 -10.00 5.39
N PHE A 485 13.94 -10.80 4.33
CA PHE A 485 13.53 -12.22 4.39
C PHE A 485 14.49 -13.06 5.24
N VAL A 486 15.77 -13.14 4.86
CA VAL A 486 16.80 -13.91 5.58
C VAL A 486 17.02 -13.41 7.02
N PRO A 487 17.16 -12.09 7.27
CA PRO A 487 17.32 -11.61 8.65
C PRO A 487 16.17 -12.03 9.57
N SER A 488 14.94 -12.06 9.05
CA SER A 488 13.76 -12.47 9.80
C SER A 488 13.69 -13.98 10.00
N MET A 489 14.04 -14.76 8.97
CA MET A 489 14.20 -16.21 9.12
C MET A 489 15.26 -16.55 10.17
N ALA A 490 16.37 -15.82 10.23
CA ALA A 490 17.42 -16.03 11.23
C ALA A 490 16.95 -15.72 12.66
N VAL A 491 16.13 -14.68 12.86
CA VAL A 491 15.46 -14.42 14.15
C VAL A 491 14.56 -15.60 14.54
N GLY A 492 13.71 -16.03 13.60
CA GLY A 492 12.83 -17.17 13.79
C GLY A 492 13.58 -18.47 14.09
N ALA A 493 14.67 -18.73 13.38
CA ALA A 493 15.54 -19.89 13.59
C ALA A 493 16.20 -19.88 14.96
N SER A 494 16.64 -18.71 15.43
CA SER A 494 17.26 -18.56 16.76
C SER A 494 16.26 -18.86 17.88
N PHE A 495 15.05 -18.31 17.75
CA PHE A 495 13.96 -18.58 18.70
C PHE A 495 13.52 -20.04 18.65
N GLY A 496 13.30 -20.58 17.45
CA GLY A 496 12.93 -21.98 17.24
C GLY A 496 13.97 -22.95 17.80
N ARG A 497 15.26 -22.72 17.54
CA ARG A 497 16.36 -23.51 18.11
C ARG A 497 16.36 -23.47 19.64
N THR A 498 16.11 -22.28 20.21
CA THR A 498 15.99 -22.10 21.67
C THR A 498 14.85 -22.96 22.24
N VAL A 499 13.66 -22.92 21.63
CA VAL A 499 12.53 -23.78 22.02
C VAL A 499 12.89 -25.26 21.88
N GLY A 500 13.51 -25.66 20.77
CA GLY A 500 13.92 -27.05 20.54
C GLY A 500 14.89 -27.58 21.60
N ILE A 501 15.90 -26.80 22.00
CA ILE A 501 16.84 -27.16 23.07
C ILE A 501 16.14 -27.25 24.43
N ILE A 502 15.19 -26.35 24.72
CA ILE A 502 14.39 -26.41 25.96
C ILE A 502 13.52 -27.67 25.99
N VAL A 503 12.87 -28.03 24.88
CA VAL A 503 12.04 -29.24 24.77
C VAL A 503 12.90 -30.50 24.92
N GLN A 504 14.08 -30.52 24.31
CA GLN A 504 15.07 -31.59 24.51
C GLN A 504 15.47 -31.71 25.99
N ALA A 505 15.75 -30.60 26.67
CA ALA A 505 16.09 -30.59 28.09
C ALA A 505 14.94 -31.10 28.98
N LEU A 506 13.68 -30.76 28.65
CA LEU A 506 12.50 -31.24 29.36
C LEU A 506 12.32 -32.76 29.22
N HIS A 507 12.60 -33.31 28.04
CA HIS A 507 12.56 -34.75 27.80
C HIS A 507 13.63 -35.50 28.58
N GLU A 508 14.87 -35.02 28.55
CA GLU A 508 16.00 -35.63 29.29
C GLU A 508 15.77 -35.57 30.82
N ALA A 509 15.16 -34.50 31.32
CA ALA A 509 14.86 -34.35 32.74
C ALA A 509 13.69 -35.24 33.21
N ASN A 510 12.70 -35.52 32.34
CA ASN A 510 11.51 -36.28 32.69
C ASN A 510 11.15 -37.34 31.62
N PRO A 511 12.03 -38.34 31.37
CA PRO A 511 11.84 -39.29 30.27
C PRO A 511 10.63 -40.22 30.46
N GLN A 512 10.19 -40.44 31.70
CA GLN A 512 9.04 -41.31 32.04
C GLN A 512 7.68 -40.57 32.04
N SER A 513 7.65 -39.28 31.67
CA SER A 513 6.39 -38.53 31.60
C SER A 513 5.48 -39.08 30.51
N VAL A 514 4.17 -39.10 30.77
CA VAL A 514 3.13 -39.50 29.80
C VAL A 514 3.23 -38.70 28.49
N PHE A 515 3.71 -37.46 28.58
CA PHE A 515 3.89 -36.57 27.44
C PHE A 515 4.96 -37.07 26.44
N PHE A 516 5.95 -37.84 26.90
CA PHE A 516 7.04 -38.38 26.07
C PHE A 516 6.93 -39.89 25.83
N ALA A 517 5.80 -40.51 26.19
CA ALA A 517 5.60 -41.95 26.07
C ALA A 517 5.63 -42.47 24.62
N SER A 518 5.46 -41.59 23.63
CA SER A 518 5.54 -41.93 22.19
C SER A 518 6.98 -41.98 21.66
N CYS A 519 7.97 -41.56 22.43
CA CYS A 519 9.39 -41.57 22.06
C CYS A 519 9.96 -43.00 22.08
N GLN A 520 10.74 -43.37 21.07
CA GLN A 520 11.46 -44.65 21.05
C GLN A 520 12.76 -44.55 21.87
N PRO A 521 13.17 -45.61 22.61
CA PRO A 521 14.32 -45.55 23.51
C PRO A 521 15.68 -45.48 22.79
N ASP A 522 15.78 -46.02 21.56
CA ASP A 522 17.05 -46.13 20.81
C ASP A 522 17.25 -45.01 19.77
N VAL A 523 16.29 -44.08 19.65
CA VAL A 523 16.34 -42.96 18.68
C VAL A 523 16.07 -41.66 19.42
N PRO A 524 16.90 -40.61 19.24
CA PRO A 524 16.62 -39.28 19.82
C PRO A 524 15.25 -38.78 19.41
N CYS A 525 14.40 -38.52 20.42
CA CYS A 525 13.00 -38.17 20.19
C CYS A 525 12.81 -36.76 19.62
N ILE A 526 13.68 -35.82 19.99
CA ILE A 526 13.55 -34.39 19.65
C ILE A 526 14.76 -33.96 18.85
N THR A 527 14.51 -33.35 17.69
CA THR A 527 15.55 -32.75 16.85
C THR A 527 15.43 -31.22 16.93
N PRO A 528 16.28 -30.50 17.67
CA PRO A 528 16.18 -29.04 17.80
C PRO A 528 16.26 -28.26 16.47
N GLY A 529 16.91 -28.84 15.46
CA GLY A 529 16.99 -28.26 14.11
C GLY A 529 15.63 -28.08 13.45
N THR A 530 14.69 -29.00 13.65
CA THR A 530 13.35 -28.92 13.05
C THR A 530 12.53 -27.78 13.66
N TYR A 531 12.74 -27.49 14.94
CA TYR A 531 12.13 -26.33 15.62
C TYR A 531 12.69 -25.02 15.10
N ALA A 532 14.01 -24.95 14.86
CA ALA A 532 14.65 -23.79 14.24
C ALA A 532 14.07 -23.54 12.83
N PHE A 533 13.94 -24.59 12.04
CA PHE A 533 13.34 -24.54 10.71
C PHE A 533 11.88 -24.04 10.73
N LEU A 534 11.04 -24.58 11.62
CA LEU A 534 9.66 -24.12 11.79
C LEU A 534 9.60 -22.66 12.30
N GLY A 535 10.53 -22.26 13.16
CA GLY A 535 10.66 -20.88 13.62
C GLY A 535 11.02 -19.91 12.50
N ALA A 536 11.92 -20.30 11.59
CA ALA A 536 12.25 -19.51 10.40
C ALA A 536 11.02 -19.31 9.50
N ALA A 537 10.23 -20.36 9.29
CA ALA A 537 8.97 -20.30 8.55
C ALA A 537 7.93 -19.39 9.21
N ALA A 538 7.79 -19.45 10.54
CA ALA A 538 6.89 -18.60 11.32
C ALA A 538 7.27 -17.11 11.18
N ALA A 539 8.55 -16.76 11.37
CA ALA A 539 8.99 -15.38 11.30
C ALA A 539 8.89 -14.80 9.87
N LEU A 540 9.17 -15.61 8.84
CA LEU A 540 8.99 -15.20 7.45
C LEU A 540 7.51 -14.96 7.11
N SER A 541 6.64 -15.89 7.49
CA SER A 541 5.20 -15.76 7.27
C SER A 541 4.61 -14.57 8.04
N GLY A 542 5.07 -14.31 9.27
CA GLY A 542 4.61 -13.20 10.10
C GLY A 542 4.91 -11.82 9.52
N ILE A 543 6.04 -11.64 8.82
CA ILE A 543 6.40 -10.36 8.19
C ILE A 543 5.77 -10.18 6.80
N MET A 544 5.67 -11.27 6.04
CA MET A 544 5.22 -11.21 4.64
C MET A 544 3.73 -11.47 4.46
N HIS A 545 3.04 -12.04 5.46
CA HIS A 545 1.63 -12.45 5.41
C HIS A 545 1.33 -13.42 4.26
N ILE A 546 2.31 -14.24 3.87
CA ILE A 546 2.18 -15.32 2.88
C ILE A 546 2.21 -16.67 3.59
N THR A 547 1.47 -17.64 3.05
CA THR A 547 1.30 -18.96 3.66
C THR A 547 1.72 -20.09 2.75
N VAL A 548 1.08 -20.23 1.58
CA VAL A 548 1.23 -21.44 0.75
C VAL A 548 2.64 -21.48 0.16
N SER A 549 3.13 -20.32 -0.26
CA SER A 549 4.48 -20.17 -0.81
C SER A 549 5.55 -20.50 0.23
N VAL A 550 5.39 -20.09 1.49
CA VAL A 550 6.36 -20.36 2.56
C VAL A 550 6.44 -21.86 2.82
N VAL A 551 5.30 -22.53 2.95
CA VAL A 551 5.27 -23.99 3.17
C VAL A 551 5.98 -24.73 2.04
N VAL A 552 5.74 -24.35 0.78
CA VAL A 552 6.38 -25.01 -0.37
C VAL A 552 7.87 -24.70 -0.47
N ILE A 553 8.29 -23.45 -0.22
CA ILE A 553 9.71 -23.08 -0.17
C ILE A 553 10.43 -23.93 0.89
N MET A 554 9.87 -23.98 2.08
CA MET A 554 10.41 -24.73 3.22
C MET A 554 10.47 -26.23 2.93
N PHE A 555 9.44 -26.79 2.29
CA PHE A 555 9.43 -28.18 1.84
C PHE A 555 10.51 -28.47 0.77
N GLU A 556 10.66 -27.63 -0.26
CA GLU A 556 11.66 -27.85 -1.31
C GLU A 556 13.09 -27.74 -0.77
N LEU A 557 13.32 -26.88 0.24
CA LEU A 557 14.60 -26.75 0.93
C LEU A 557 14.95 -28.01 1.73
N THR A 558 13.99 -28.56 2.47
CA THR A 558 14.24 -29.71 3.35
C THR A 558 14.23 -31.06 2.64
N GLY A 559 13.48 -31.15 1.54
CA GLY A 559 13.18 -32.42 0.88
C GLY A 559 12.31 -33.37 1.71
N ALA A 560 11.88 -32.96 2.91
CA ALA A 560 11.18 -33.80 3.87
C ALA A 560 9.67 -33.57 3.81
N LEU A 561 8.94 -34.50 3.18
CA LEU A 561 7.47 -34.45 3.06
C LEU A 561 6.75 -34.50 4.42
N THR A 562 7.38 -35.09 5.43
CA THR A 562 6.82 -35.29 6.77
C THR A 562 6.55 -33.98 7.52
N TYR A 563 7.35 -32.94 7.28
CA TYR A 563 7.25 -31.64 7.97
C TYR A 563 6.30 -30.64 7.29
N ILE A 564 5.63 -31.02 6.20
CA ILE A 564 4.63 -30.16 5.54
C ILE A 564 3.49 -29.81 6.51
N LEU A 565 2.93 -30.80 7.22
CA LEU A 565 1.80 -30.58 8.13
C LEU A 565 2.19 -29.68 9.32
N PRO A 566 3.28 -29.94 10.07
CA PRO A 566 3.78 -29.01 11.09
C PRO A 566 3.97 -27.58 10.57
N THR A 567 4.58 -27.43 9.39
CA THR A 567 4.81 -26.12 8.79
C THR A 567 3.50 -25.41 8.49
N MET A 568 2.49 -26.11 7.96
CA MET A 568 1.15 -25.56 7.73
C MET A 568 0.47 -25.11 9.03
N ILE A 569 0.60 -25.87 10.13
CA ILE A 569 0.05 -25.50 11.44
C ILE A 569 0.71 -24.23 11.96
N VAL A 570 2.05 -24.18 11.97
CA VAL A 570 2.83 -23.03 12.44
C VAL A 570 2.49 -21.77 11.64
N VAL A 571 2.49 -21.88 10.31
CA VAL A 571 2.17 -20.77 9.39
C VAL A 571 0.70 -20.34 9.52
N GLY A 572 -0.22 -21.28 9.71
CA GLY A 572 -1.63 -20.99 9.95
C GLY A 572 -1.87 -20.21 11.24
N VAL A 573 -1.25 -20.63 12.35
CA VAL A 573 -1.28 -19.91 13.64
C VAL A 573 -0.63 -18.54 13.51
N THR A 574 0.53 -18.46 12.85
CA THR A 574 1.22 -17.20 12.57
C THR A 574 0.30 -16.22 11.86
N LYS A 575 -0.37 -16.65 10.79
CA LYS A 575 -1.30 -15.80 10.02
C LYS A 575 -2.49 -15.36 10.87
N ALA A 576 -3.10 -16.26 11.63
CA ALA A 576 -4.22 -15.94 12.51
C ALA A 576 -3.85 -14.86 13.53
N VAL A 577 -2.66 -14.94 14.13
CA VAL A 577 -2.16 -13.93 15.07
C VAL A 577 -1.84 -12.62 14.34
N SER A 578 -1.19 -12.66 13.18
CA SER A 578 -0.86 -11.47 12.40
C SER A 578 -2.10 -10.66 11.99
N GLU A 579 -3.19 -11.32 11.60
CA GLU A 579 -4.44 -10.66 11.17
C GLU A 579 -5.12 -9.89 12.31
N LEU A 580 -4.87 -10.24 13.59
CA LEU A 580 -5.37 -9.48 14.75
C LEU A 580 -4.71 -8.10 14.90
N PHE A 581 -3.48 -7.92 14.44
CA PHE A 581 -2.72 -6.67 14.59
C PHE A 581 -2.73 -5.78 13.34
N GLY A 582 -3.13 -6.32 12.19
CA GLY A 582 -3.30 -5.52 10.97
C GLY A 582 -3.38 -6.35 9.69
N LYS A 583 -3.92 -5.72 8.64
CA LYS A 583 -4.00 -6.28 7.29
C LYS A 583 -2.73 -5.98 6.49
N GLY A 584 -2.34 -6.93 5.62
CA GLY A 584 -1.22 -6.81 4.69
C GLY A 584 0.17 -7.03 5.30
N GLY A 585 1.11 -7.50 4.48
CA GLY A 585 2.51 -7.70 4.86
C GLY A 585 3.34 -6.41 4.76
N ILE A 586 4.64 -6.52 5.06
CA ILE A 586 5.58 -5.37 5.02
C ILE A 586 5.63 -4.68 3.65
N ALA A 587 5.53 -5.44 2.56
CA ALA A 587 5.56 -4.89 1.20
C ALA A 587 4.36 -3.96 0.94
N ASP A 588 3.16 -4.37 1.38
CA ASP A 588 1.93 -3.58 1.28
C ASP A 588 2.03 -2.32 2.14
N ARG A 589 2.44 -2.48 3.41
CA ARG A 589 2.62 -1.35 4.31
C ARG A 589 3.64 -0.33 3.80
N MET A 590 4.69 -0.78 3.13
CA MET A 590 5.68 0.11 2.51
C MET A 590 5.14 0.84 1.27
N ILE A 591 4.23 0.23 0.50
CA ILE A 591 3.52 0.89 -0.61
C ILE A 591 2.69 2.06 -0.07
N TRP A 592 1.90 1.79 0.96
CA TRP A 592 1.09 2.80 1.65
C TRP A 592 1.95 3.93 2.24
N PHE A 593 3.01 3.58 2.97
CA PHE A 593 3.94 4.55 3.56
C PHE A 593 4.67 5.41 2.50
N SER A 594 5.02 4.80 1.37
CA SER A 594 5.65 5.49 0.25
C SER A 594 4.65 6.35 -0.54
N GLY A 595 3.35 6.19 -0.32
CA GLY A 595 2.29 6.86 -1.07
C GLY A 595 2.31 6.47 -2.54
N PHE A 596 2.59 5.20 -2.85
CA PHE A 596 2.50 4.72 -4.21
C PHE A 596 1.03 4.47 -4.58
N PRO A 597 0.61 4.79 -5.82
CA PRO A 597 -0.70 4.41 -6.26
C PRO A 597 -0.75 2.89 -6.41
N PHE A 598 -1.54 2.25 -5.56
CA PHE A 598 -1.73 0.82 -5.62
C PHE A 598 -3.17 0.53 -5.21
N LEU A 599 -3.88 -0.16 -6.10
CA LEU A 599 -5.24 -0.59 -5.86
C LEU A 599 -5.16 -2.04 -5.40
N ASP A 600 -5.29 -2.25 -4.08
CA ASP A 600 -5.16 -3.60 -3.54
C ASP A 600 -6.33 -4.48 -4.01
N ASN A 601 -5.99 -5.69 -4.43
CA ASN A 601 -6.96 -6.72 -4.80
C ASN A 601 -7.37 -7.58 -3.60
N LYS A 602 -6.63 -7.52 -2.49
CA LYS A 602 -6.89 -8.28 -1.27
C LYS A 602 -7.90 -7.57 -0.35
N GLU A 603 -8.09 -6.26 -0.52
CA GLU A 603 -8.96 -5.45 0.33
C GLU A 603 -10.20 -4.99 -0.44
N ASP A 604 -11.38 -5.35 0.06
CA ASP A 604 -12.66 -4.85 -0.43
C ASP A 604 -13.12 -3.70 0.47
N HIS A 605 -12.94 -2.49 -0.05
CA HIS A 605 -13.44 -1.27 0.57
C HIS A 605 -14.85 -1.03 0.07
N ASN A 606 -15.82 -1.04 0.99
CA ASN A 606 -17.19 -0.67 0.67
C ASN A 606 -17.41 0.80 1.04
N PHE A 607 -17.28 1.69 0.06
CA PHE A 607 -17.44 3.12 0.28
C PHE A 607 -18.92 3.54 0.35
N GLY A 608 -19.83 2.75 -0.23
CA GLY A 608 -21.27 3.06 -0.24
C GLY A 608 -21.63 4.34 -1.01
N VAL A 609 -20.70 4.90 -1.77
CA VAL A 609 -20.90 6.14 -2.55
C VAL A 609 -20.98 5.88 -4.05
N PRO A 610 -21.81 6.63 -4.79
CA PRO A 610 -21.85 6.56 -6.24
C PRO A 610 -20.59 7.19 -6.85
N VAL A 611 -20.14 6.64 -7.98
CA VAL A 611 -18.98 7.17 -8.73
C VAL A 611 -19.14 8.64 -9.13
N SER A 612 -20.38 9.16 -9.22
CA SER A 612 -20.66 10.57 -9.49
C SER A 612 -20.03 11.54 -8.48
N GLN A 613 -19.72 11.11 -7.26
CA GLN A 613 -19.04 11.94 -6.26
C GLN A 613 -17.51 12.01 -6.46
N VAL A 614 -16.95 11.04 -7.19
CA VAL A 614 -15.50 10.91 -7.41
C VAL A 614 -15.09 11.36 -8.81
N MET A 615 -16.00 11.27 -9.78
CA MET A 615 -15.72 11.59 -11.18
C MET A 615 -15.33 13.05 -11.39
N ILE A 616 -14.48 13.29 -12.39
CA ILE A 616 -14.19 14.62 -12.90
C ILE A 616 -15.31 15.02 -13.86
N THR A 617 -16.01 16.11 -13.54
CA THR A 617 -17.14 16.64 -14.32
C THR A 617 -16.70 17.56 -15.44
N ASP A 618 -15.65 18.36 -15.23
CA ASP A 618 -15.12 19.28 -16.24
C ASP A 618 -14.12 18.55 -17.15
N VAL A 619 -14.65 18.02 -18.25
CA VAL A 619 -13.91 17.18 -19.20
C VAL A 619 -13.73 17.91 -20.52
N VAL A 620 -12.48 18.03 -20.96
CA VAL A 620 -12.14 18.52 -22.30
C VAL A 620 -12.45 17.44 -23.34
N SER A 621 -13.55 17.62 -24.06
CA SER A 621 -14.01 16.72 -25.14
C SER A 621 -13.71 17.29 -26.54
N ILE A 622 -13.62 16.40 -27.53
CA ILE A 622 -13.47 16.77 -28.94
C ILE A 622 -14.78 16.46 -29.69
N PRO A 623 -15.40 17.44 -30.39
CA PRO A 623 -16.60 17.19 -31.18
C PRO A 623 -16.30 16.36 -32.43
N THR A 624 -17.29 15.61 -32.93
CA THR A 624 -17.11 14.73 -34.10
C THR A 624 -16.73 15.49 -35.35
N THR A 625 -17.19 16.72 -35.50
CA THR A 625 -16.86 17.60 -36.64
C THR A 625 -16.65 19.04 -36.16
N GLY A 626 -16.11 19.89 -37.04
CA GLY A 626 -16.04 21.34 -36.80
C GLY A 626 -14.74 21.85 -36.16
N MET A 627 -13.97 21.00 -35.48
CA MET A 627 -12.66 21.38 -34.95
C MET A 627 -11.63 21.55 -36.09
N THR A 628 -10.78 22.58 -36.01
CA THR A 628 -9.70 22.80 -37.00
C THR A 628 -8.42 22.09 -36.59
N LEU A 629 -7.56 21.75 -37.56
CA LEU A 629 -6.25 21.14 -37.30
C LEU A 629 -5.40 21.98 -36.33
N LYS A 630 -5.42 23.32 -36.48
CA LYS A 630 -4.75 24.24 -35.55
C LYS A 630 -5.28 24.15 -34.12
N ALA A 631 -6.59 23.93 -33.94
CA ALA A 631 -7.18 23.75 -32.61
C ALA A 631 -6.73 22.42 -31.99
N VAL A 632 -6.72 21.33 -32.77
CA VAL A 632 -6.20 20.01 -32.35
C VAL A 632 -4.73 20.11 -31.94
N GLU A 633 -3.90 20.82 -32.72
CA GLU A 633 -2.49 21.04 -32.38
C GLU A 633 -2.30 21.88 -31.12
N ARG A 634 -3.15 22.89 -30.93
CA ARG A 634 -3.15 23.71 -29.73
C ARG A 634 -3.47 22.87 -28.49
N LEU A 635 -4.46 21.99 -28.59
CA LEU A 635 -4.83 21.04 -27.54
C LEU A 635 -3.67 20.06 -27.24
N LEU A 636 -2.99 19.56 -28.27
CA LEU A 636 -1.81 18.70 -28.14
C LEU A 636 -0.53 19.41 -27.65
N SER A 637 -0.49 20.75 -27.61
CA SER A 637 0.70 21.52 -27.20
C SER A 637 0.53 22.20 -25.86
N ASN A 638 -0.68 22.69 -25.55
CA ASN A 638 -0.97 23.42 -24.32
C ASN A 638 -1.26 22.50 -23.15
N ASP A 639 -2.00 21.41 -23.37
CA ASP A 639 -2.47 20.55 -22.29
C ASP A 639 -1.57 19.33 -22.10
N SER A 640 -1.52 18.79 -20.88
CA SER A 640 -0.79 17.55 -20.54
C SER A 640 -1.66 16.29 -20.59
N TYR A 641 -2.95 16.43 -20.93
CA TYR A 641 -3.91 15.33 -20.98
C TYR A 641 -3.50 14.23 -21.95
N GLN A 642 -3.84 13.00 -21.57
CA GLN A 642 -3.34 11.79 -22.22
C GLN A 642 -4.36 11.11 -23.14
N GLY A 643 -5.58 11.62 -23.17
CA GLY A 643 -6.63 11.25 -24.11
C GLY A 643 -7.86 12.13 -23.91
N PHE A 644 -8.80 12.02 -24.84
CA PHE A 644 -9.94 12.91 -24.98
C PHE A 644 -11.17 12.10 -25.40
N PRO A 645 -12.31 12.27 -24.71
CA PRO A 645 -13.57 11.71 -25.18
C PRO A 645 -14.05 12.45 -26.43
N ILE A 646 -14.59 11.69 -27.37
CA ILE A 646 -15.21 12.18 -28.59
C ILE A 646 -16.71 12.29 -28.34
N VAL A 647 -17.25 13.49 -28.52
CA VAL A 647 -18.68 13.78 -28.41
C VAL A 647 -19.25 14.18 -29.76
N GLU A 648 -20.54 13.97 -29.97
CA GLU A 648 -21.21 14.39 -31.22
C GLU A 648 -21.04 15.90 -31.46
N ASP A 649 -21.51 16.71 -30.51
CA ASP A 649 -21.39 18.17 -30.47
C ASP A 649 -21.08 18.67 -29.04
N GLU A 650 -20.53 19.88 -28.92
CA GLU A 650 -20.21 20.49 -27.61
C GLU A 650 -21.46 20.73 -26.74
N THR A 651 -22.63 20.87 -27.38
CA THR A 651 -23.91 21.11 -26.71
C THR A 651 -24.61 19.82 -26.31
N SER A 652 -24.70 18.83 -27.21
CA SER A 652 -25.39 17.56 -26.93
C SER A 652 -24.57 16.67 -25.99
N LYS A 653 -23.24 16.78 -26.04
CA LYS A 653 -22.27 15.95 -25.30
C LYS A 653 -22.55 14.45 -25.43
N ILE A 654 -23.19 14.00 -26.51
CA ILE A 654 -23.46 12.59 -26.74
C ILE A 654 -22.13 11.88 -26.98
N LEU A 655 -21.83 10.85 -26.20
CA LEU A 655 -20.58 10.12 -26.26
C LEU A 655 -20.52 9.24 -27.50
N VAL A 656 -19.50 9.44 -28.33
CA VAL A 656 -19.27 8.69 -29.58
C VAL A 656 -18.05 7.77 -29.47
N GLY A 657 -17.03 8.17 -28.70
CA GLY A 657 -15.83 7.37 -28.54
C GLY A 657 -14.77 8.03 -27.67
N TYR A 658 -13.53 7.54 -27.77
CA TYR A 658 -12.38 8.05 -27.04
C TYR A 658 -11.13 7.99 -27.91
N ILE A 659 -10.27 9.01 -27.84
CA ILE A 659 -8.98 9.02 -28.55
C ILE A 659 -7.83 9.32 -27.59
N GLY A 660 -6.79 8.49 -27.62
CA GLY A 660 -5.57 8.76 -26.86
C GLY A 660 -4.70 9.84 -27.50
N ARG A 661 -3.94 10.56 -26.68
CA ARG A 661 -3.04 11.64 -27.14
C ARG A 661 -1.98 11.11 -28.11
N THR A 662 -1.46 9.91 -27.87
CA THR A 662 -0.42 9.30 -28.70
C THR A 662 -0.94 8.99 -30.09
N GLU A 663 -2.15 8.44 -30.16
CA GLU A 663 -2.87 8.08 -31.39
C GLU A 663 -3.20 9.34 -32.18
N LEU A 664 -3.74 10.36 -31.51
CA LEU A 664 -4.05 11.66 -32.10
C LEU A 664 -2.79 12.35 -32.65
N ARG A 665 -1.70 12.36 -31.87
CA ARG A 665 -0.41 12.94 -32.31
C ARG A 665 0.17 12.18 -33.49
N TYR A 666 0.14 10.85 -33.45
CA TYR A 666 0.58 10.02 -34.57
C TYR A 666 -0.24 10.31 -35.83
N ALA A 667 -1.56 10.42 -35.71
CA ALA A 667 -2.45 10.72 -36.82
C ALA A 667 -2.15 12.09 -37.43
N VAL A 668 -1.98 13.13 -36.59
CA VAL A 668 -1.60 14.47 -37.03
C VAL A 668 -0.23 14.47 -37.73
N ASP A 669 0.79 13.85 -37.12
CA ASP A 669 2.15 13.79 -37.67
C ASP A 669 2.20 13.01 -39.00
N ARG A 670 1.41 11.94 -39.11
CA ARG A 670 1.27 11.18 -40.36
C ARG A 670 0.64 12.01 -41.47
N MET A 671 -0.46 12.69 -41.19
CA MET A 671 -1.15 13.51 -42.18
C MET A 671 -0.27 14.68 -42.66
N LYS A 672 0.53 15.28 -41.76
CA LYS A 672 1.53 16.31 -42.12
C LYS A 672 2.62 15.81 -43.06
N ARG A 673 3.06 14.55 -42.91
CA ARG A 673 4.06 13.95 -43.79
C ARG A 673 3.48 13.61 -45.16
N GLU A 674 2.23 13.21 -45.20
CA GLU A 674 1.54 12.80 -46.44
C GLU A 674 0.99 13.99 -47.23
N ARG A 675 0.71 15.13 -46.59
CA ARG A 675 0.08 16.31 -47.22
C ARG A 675 0.60 17.65 -46.68
N SER A 676 0.85 18.60 -47.58
CA SER A 676 1.06 20.02 -47.28
C SER A 676 -0.29 20.68 -46.97
N MET A 677 -0.70 20.73 -45.70
CA MET A 677 -2.08 21.10 -45.31
C MET A 677 -2.20 22.51 -44.75
N SER A 678 -3.36 23.15 -45.00
CA SER A 678 -3.75 24.39 -44.33
C SER A 678 -4.05 24.13 -42.85
N PRO A 679 -3.54 24.97 -41.91
CA PRO A 679 -3.86 24.87 -40.48
C PRO A 679 -5.36 25.00 -40.15
N LEU A 680 -6.16 25.51 -41.10
CA LEU A 680 -7.60 25.70 -40.97
C LEU A 680 -8.43 24.52 -41.50
N ALA A 681 -7.78 23.44 -41.94
CA ALA A 681 -8.48 22.24 -42.36
C ALA A 681 -9.37 21.72 -41.22
N LYS A 682 -10.63 21.37 -41.53
CA LYS A 682 -11.58 20.82 -40.56
C LYS A 682 -11.24 19.36 -40.28
N CYS A 683 -11.46 18.90 -39.08
CA CYS A 683 -11.18 17.53 -38.65
C CYS A 683 -12.49 16.79 -38.34
N THR A 684 -12.55 15.52 -38.71
CA THR A 684 -13.69 14.62 -38.50
C THR A 684 -13.24 13.42 -37.69
N PHE A 685 -14.00 13.03 -36.67
CA PHE A 685 -13.66 11.95 -35.74
C PHE A 685 -14.68 10.79 -35.73
N ALA A 686 -15.76 10.87 -36.52
CA ALA A 686 -16.75 9.80 -36.68
C ALA A 686 -16.83 9.35 -38.14
N HIS A 687 -17.15 8.07 -38.36
CA HIS A 687 -17.50 7.58 -39.69
C HIS A 687 -18.82 8.22 -40.12
N LEU A 688 -18.79 9.04 -41.18
CA LEU A 688 -20.00 9.50 -41.83
C LEU A 688 -20.76 8.28 -42.38
N PRO A 689 -22.08 8.16 -42.19
CA PRO A 689 -22.85 7.09 -42.79
C PRO A 689 -22.69 7.16 -44.31
N THR A 690 -21.99 6.18 -44.89
CA THR A 690 -22.03 5.95 -46.32
C THR A 690 -23.40 5.37 -46.63
N ASP A 691 -24.24 6.11 -47.36
CA ASP A 691 -25.47 5.57 -47.92
C ASP A 691 -25.17 4.22 -48.59
N ALA A 692 -25.92 3.21 -48.14
CA ALA A 692 -25.77 1.84 -48.60
C ALA A 692 -26.21 1.75 -50.07
N THR A 693 -25.30 1.96 -51.03
CA THR A 693 -25.52 1.56 -52.43
C THR A 693 -24.30 1.47 -53.36
N THR A 694 -23.05 1.70 -52.92
CA THR A 694 -21.89 1.54 -53.83
C THR A 694 -20.74 0.71 -53.28
N PRO A 695 -20.17 -0.25 -54.05
CA PRO A 695 -19.09 -1.12 -53.59
C PRO A 695 -17.80 -0.35 -53.32
N VAL A 696 -17.11 -0.81 -52.29
CA VAL A 696 -15.83 -0.36 -51.75
C VAL A 696 -14.70 -0.57 -52.77
N HIS A 697 -14.55 0.31 -53.76
CA HIS A 697 -13.32 0.47 -54.55
C HIS A 697 -13.28 1.78 -55.34
N ARG A 698 -13.69 2.91 -54.75
CA ARG A 698 -13.28 4.24 -55.23
C ARG A 698 -13.05 5.14 -54.03
N VAL A 699 -11.78 5.40 -53.72
CA VAL A 699 -11.39 6.64 -53.05
C VAL A 699 -11.76 7.74 -54.04
N THR A 700 -12.98 8.27 -53.93
CA THR A 700 -13.49 9.28 -54.85
C THR A 700 -12.67 10.55 -54.69
N PHE A 701 -12.25 11.07 -55.84
CA PHE A 701 -11.48 12.29 -56.07
C PHE A 701 -12.15 13.56 -55.50
N GLU A 702 -13.37 13.46 -54.96
CA GLU A 702 -14.14 14.56 -54.38
C GLU A 702 -13.70 14.92 -52.94
N SER A 703 -13.15 13.96 -52.17
CA SER A 703 -12.55 14.24 -50.85
C SER A 703 -11.24 15.04 -50.94
N TRP A 704 -10.71 15.23 -52.15
CA TRP A 704 -9.48 15.98 -52.39
C TRP A 704 -9.74 17.49 -52.50
N ALA A 705 -11.00 17.91 -52.65
CA ALA A 705 -11.42 19.31 -52.76
C ALA A 705 -11.92 19.91 -51.43
N SER A 706 -12.45 19.09 -50.50
CA SER A 706 -12.84 19.55 -49.16
C SER A 706 -11.63 19.47 -48.24
N GLY A 707 -11.20 20.59 -47.65
CA GLY A 707 -10.12 20.63 -46.65
C GLY A 707 -10.49 19.96 -45.32
N THR A 708 -11.01 18.73 -45.35
CA THR A 708 -11.46 17.92 -44.22
C THR A 708 -10.53 16.73 -44.01
N ILE A 709 -10.09 16.52 -42.76
CA ILE A 709 -9.17 15.47 -42.33
C ILE A 709 -9.93 14.45 -41.50
N ASP A 710 -9.90 13.19 -41.91
CA ASP A 710 -10.56 12.11 -41.20
C ASP A 710 -9.62 11.43 -40.20
N PHE A 711 -10.00 11.49 -38.92
CA PHE A 711 -9.37 10.84 -37.78
C PHE A 711 -10.19 9.68 -37.21
N SER A 712 -11.37 9.38 -37.77
CA SER A 712 -12.22 8.27 -37.33
C SER A 712 -11.50 6.91 -37.20
N PRO A 713 -10.50 6.53 -38.03
CA PRO A 713 -9.81 5.25 -37.88
C PRO A 713 -8.94 5.13 -36.62
N TYR A 714 -8.68 6.24 -35.93
CA TYR A 714 -7.85 6.29 -34.71
C TYR A 714 -8.69 6.43 -33.43
N VAL A 715 -10.01 6.56 -33.56
CA VAL A 715 -10.95 6.68 -32.43
C VAL A 715 -11.36 5.29 -31.96
N ASP A 716 -11.35 5.08 -30.64
CA ASP A 716 -11.95 3.93 -30.00
C ASP A 716 -13.46 4.18 -29.85
N THR A 717 -14.27 3.45 -30.61
CA THR A 717 -15.73 3.59 -30.61
C THR A 717 -16.42 2.82 -29.49
N THR A 718 -15.66 2.05 -28.69
CA THR A 718 -16.21 1.24 -27.60
C THR A 718 -15.45 1.46 -26.29
N PRO A 719 -15.35 2.71 -25.79
CA PRO A 719 -14.74 2.96 -24.49
C PRO A 719 -15.58 2.30 -23.39
N VAL A 720 -14.94 1.91 -22.28
CA VAL A 720 -15.65 1.41 -21.10
C VAL A 720 -16.41 2.57 -20.46
N SER A 721 -17.75 2.51 -20.48
CA SER A 721 -18.62 3.47 -19.81
C SER A 721 -19.41 2.85 -18.66
N VAL A 722 -19.71 3.65 -17.65
CA VAL A 722 -20.53 3.25 -16.49
C VAL A 722 -21.56 4.32 -16.15
N HIS A 723 -22.64 3.90 -15.49
CA HIS A 723 -23.68 4.80 -15.02
C HIS A 723 -23.20 5.61 -13.79
N PRO A 724 -23.53 6.91 -13.65
CA PRO A 724 -23.06 7.75 -12.55
C PRO A 724 -23.47 7.28 -11.15
N ARG A 725 -24.58 6.54 -11.04
CA ARG A 725 -25.06 5.94 -9.77
C ARG A 725 -24.41 4.61 -9.43
N LEU A 726 -23.53 4.08 -10.28
CA LEU A 726 -22.84 2.84 -9.98
C LEU A 726 -21.96 3.03 -8.74
N PRO A 727 -21.98 2.11 -7.78
CA PRO A 727 -21.14 2.24 -6.59
C PRO A 727 -19.65 2.26 -6.94
N LEU A 728 -18.88 3.06 -6.20
CA LEU A 728 -17.46 3.27 -6.44
C LEU A 728 -16.66 1.96 -6.38
N GLU A 729 -17.00 1.07 -5.45
CA GLU A 729 -16.38 -0.25 -5.29
C GLU A 729 -16.48 -1.10 -6.56
N THR A 730 -17.60 -1.04 -7.28
CA THR A 730 -17.79 -1.74 -8.56
C THR A 730 -16.90 -1.13 -9.64
N VAL A 731 -16.76 0.20 -9.66
CA VAL A 731 -15.87 0.89 -10.60
C VAL A 731 -14.40 0.55 -10.31
N MET A 732 -14.01 0.47 -9.04
CA MET A 732 -12.68 0.03 -8.62
C MET A 732 -12.44 -1.45 -8.99
N GLU A 733 -13.44 -2.32 -8.88
CA GLU A 733 -13.35 -3.69 -9.41
C GLU A 733 -13.14 -3.73 -10.93
N LEU A 734 -13.80 -2.86 -11.71
CA LEU A 734 -13.58 -2.76 -13.15
C LEU A 734 -12.12 -2.37 -13.45
N PHE A 735 -11.58 -1.40 -12.70
CA PHE A 735 -10.15 -1.05 -12.78
C PHE A 735 -9.24 -2.22 -12.43
N ARG A 736 -9.55 -2.99 -11.39
CA ARG A 736 -8.77 -4.16 -10.94
C ARG A 736 -8.79 -5.31 -11.95
N LYS A 737 -9.98 -5.71 -12.41
CA LYS A 737 -10.20 -6.93 -13.21
C LYS A 737 -9.95 -6.71 -14.70
N ILE A 738 -10.40 -5.58 -15.24
CA ILE A 738 -10.33 -5.29 -16.68
C ILE A 738 -9.09 -4.45 -17.00
N GLY A 739 -8.69 -3.56 -16.08
CA GLY A 739 -7.52 -2.71 -16.26
C GLY A 739 -7.65 -1.57 -17.29
N PRO A 740 -8.82 -0.91 -17.47
CA PRO A 740 -8.91 0.28 -18.31
C PRO A 740 -8.09 1.42 -17.70
N ARG A 741 -7.58 2.32 -18.54
CA ARG A 741 -6.87 3.50 -18.05
C ARG A 741 -7.82 4.59 -17.56
N VAL A 742 -8.96 4.72 -18.24
CA VAL A 742 -10.03 5.70 -17.97
C VAL A 742 -11.35 4.97 -18.13
N ILE A 743 -12.31 5.27 -17.27
CA ILE A 743 -13.71 4.87 -17.42
C ILE A 743 -14.53 6.14 -17.64
N LEU A 744 -15.35 6.15 -18.67
CA LEU A 744 -16.22 7.29 -18.98
C LEU A 744 -17.54 7.15 -18.21
N ILE A 745 -18.05 8.25 -17.68
CA ILE A 745 -19.33 8.25 -16.98
C ILE A 745 -20.40 8.75 -17.94
N GLU A 746 -21.38 7.91 -18.20
CA GLU A 746 -22.41 8.14 -19.21
C GLU A 746 -23.80 8.11 -18.58
N TYR A 747 -24.62 9.11 -18.88
CA TYR A 747 -26.01 9.16 -18.49
C TYR A 747 -26.88 9.47 -19.72
N ARG A 748 -27.72 8.52 -20.12
CA ARG A 748 -28.61 8.63 -21.29
C ARG A 748 -27.85 9.00 -22.59
N GLY A 749 -26.70 8.38 -22.85
CA GLY A 749 -25.87 8.71 -24.02
C GLY A 749 -24.97 9.93 -23.84
N GLN A 750 -25.18 10.77 -22.82
CA GLN A 750 -24.39 11.98 -22.61
C GLN A 750 -23.19 11.73 -21.71
N LEU A 751 -22.05 12.33 -22.06
CA LEU A 751 -20.85 12.35 -21.25
C LEU A 751 -21.10 13.21 -20.00
N ALA A 752 -21.21 12.57 -18.84
CA ALA A 752 -21.37 13.22 -17.55
C ALA A 752 -20.02 13.52 -16.87
N GLY A 753 -19.00 12.71 -17.15
CA GLY A 753 -17.67 12.87 -16.58
C GLY A 753 -16.73 11.75 -16.97
N LEU A 754 -15.54 11.72 -16.37
CA LEU A 754 -14.60 10.61 -16.46
C LEU A 754 -13.99 10.31 -15.09
N VAL A 755 -13.56 9.08 -14.91
CA VAL A 755 -12.84 8.65 -13.71
C VAL A 755 -11.59 7.87 -14.10
N THR A 756 -10.51 8.09 -13.36
CA THR A 756 -9.25 7.34 -13.47
C THR A 756 -8.96 6.60 -12.17
N VAL A 757 -8.05 5.62 -12.23
CA VAL A 757 -7.59 4.90 -11.02
C VAL A 757 -7.05 5.88 -9.97
N LYS A 758 -6.42 6.99 -10.40
CA LYS A 758 -5.86 7.99 -9.49
C LYS A 758 -6.95 8.72 -8.70
N ASP A 759 -8.11 8.96 -9.31
CA ASP A 759 -9.23 9.65 -8.68
C ASP A 759 -9.87 8.74 -7.61
N CYS A 760 -10.05 7.45 -7.92
CA CYS A 760 -10.51 6.46 -6.95
C CYS A 760 -9.56 6.35 -5.74
N LEU A 761 -8.25 6.27 -6.00
CA LEU A 761 -7.25 6.21 -4.93
C LEU A 761 -7.26 7.49 -4.08
N LYS A 762 -7.34 8.67 -4.71
CA LYS A 762 -7.42 9.94 -3.98
C LYS A 762 -8.64 9.99 -3.07
N TYR A 763 -9.78 9.48 -3.53
CA TYR A 763 -10.98 9.37 -2.72
C TYR A 763 -10.78 8.40 -1.54
N GLN A 764 -10.24 7.22 -1.80
CA GLN A 764 -9.93 6.23 -0.75
C GLN A 764 -9.03 6.84 0.34
N PHE A 765 -7.93 7.49 -0.03
CA PHE A 765 -7.05 8.15 0.94
C PHE A 765 -7.76 9.25 1.74
N LYS A 766 -8.66 10.01 1.10
CA LYS A 766 -9.43 11.05 1.78
C LYS A 766 -10.36 10.46 2.84
N VAL A 767 -11.01 9.33 2.52
CA VAL A 767 -11.89 8.62 3.46
C VAL A 767 -11.08 8.04 4.61
N GLU A 768 -9.98 7.32 4.32
CA GLU A 768 -9.10 6.73 5.33
C GLU A 768 -8.50 7.78 6.28
N ALA A 769 -8.14 8.96 5.76
CA ALA A 769 -7.63 10.07 6.57
C ALA A 769 -8.72 10.71 7.45
N ALA A 770 -9.97 10.69 7.01
CA ALA A 770 -11.11 11.18 7.79
C ALA A 770 -11.53 10.17 8.89
N GLU A 771 -11.39 8.87 8.63
CA GLU A 771 -11.67 7.79 9.60
C GLU A 771 -10.59 7.65 10.67
N ASN A 772 -9.33 7.89 10.32
CA ASN A 772 -8.20 7.92 11.26
C ASN A 772 -7.59 9.34 11.33
N PRO A 773 -8.26 10.31 11.97
CA PRO A 773 -7.65 11.60 12.26
C PRO A 773 -6.37 11.35 13.07
N ARG A 774 -5.29 12.06 12.77
CA ARG A 774 -3.95 11.93 13.38
C ARG A 774 -3.93 12.30 14.89
N GLY A 775 -4.79 11.72 15.71
CA GLY A 775 -4.85 11.92 17.17
C GLY A 775 -3.60 11.40 17.88
N ASP A 776 -2.94 10.38 17.33
CA ASP A 776 -1.73 9.77 17.92
C ASP A 776 -0.41 10.42 17.47
N ALA A 777 -0.45 11.42 16.57
CA ALA A 777 0.78 12.01 16.02
C ALA A 777 1.49 12.95 17.00
N HIS A 778 0.76 13.64 17.88
CA HIS A 778 1.33 14.69 18.72
C HIS A 778 2.34 14.19 19.77
N PRO A 779 2.08 13.09 20.51
CA PRO A 779 3.06 12.54 21.46
C PRO A 779 4.25 11.88 20.75
N GLU A 780 4.02 11.26 19.59
CA GLU A 780 5.06 10.57 18.83
C GLU A 780 6.01 11.54 18.13
N GLU A 781 5.49 12.64 17.58
CA GLU A 781 6.31 13.72 17.00
C GLU A 781 7.17 14.39 18.06
N GLU A 782 6.64 14.62 19.27
CA GLU A 782 7.41 15.17 20.38
C GLU A 782 8.56 14.23 20.81
N GLY A 783 8.29 12.92 20.89
CA GLY A 783 9.32 11.92 21.17
C GLY A 783 10.43 11.88 20.10
N GLN A 784 10.06 11.97 18.82
CA GLN A 784 11.02 12.03 17.71
C GLN A 784 11.86 13.30 17.74
N GLU A 785 11.26 14.45 18.08
CA GLU A 785 11.99 15.71 18.20
C GLU A 785 12.98 15.72 19.36
N ARG A 786 12.59 15.15 20.52
CA ARG A 786 13.51 14.93 21.64
C ARG A 786 14.68 14.03 21.26
N LEU A 787 14.41 12.92 20.57
CA LEU A 787 15.45 12.00 20.08
C LEU A 787 16.40 12.70 19.09
N TRP A 788 15.87 13.43 18.12
CA TRP A 788 16.70 14.19 17.18
C TRP A 788 17.53 15.27 17.88
N GLY A 789 16.96 15.96 18.86
CA GLY A 789 17.68 16.92 19.71
C GLY A 789 18.82 16.29 20.51
N LEU A 790 18.67 15.05 20.97
CA LEU A 790 19.77 14.31 21.60
C LEU A 790 20.85 13.93 20.58
N ILE A 791 20.47 13.43 19.40
CA ILE A 791 21.40 13.05 18.34
C ILE A 791 22.22 14.26 17.87
N SER A 792 21.58 15.41 17.68
CA SER A 792 22.26 16.64 17.25
C SER A 792 23.22 17.18 18.31
N ARG A 793 22.83 17.15 19.59
CA ARG A 793 23.72 17.52 20.71
C ARG A 793 24.94 16.60 20.80
N VAL A 794 24.74 15.29 20.65
CA VAL A 794 25.85 14.32 20.65
C VAL A 794 26.75 14.54 19.44
N ALA A 795 26.18 14.76 18.26
CA ALA A 795 26.95 15.03 17.05
C ALA A 795 27.80 16.32 17.18
N GLY A 796 27.22 17.40 17.71
CA GLY A 796 27.96 18.64 18.00
C GLY A 796 29.08 18.43 19.01
N TRP A 797 28.81 17.72 20.12
CA TRP A 797 29.83 17.38 21.11
C TRP A 797 30.98 16.54 20.52
N VAL A 798 30.68 15.57 19.66
CA VAL A 798 31.71 14.79 18.95
C VAL A 798 32.50 15.68 17.98
N SER A 799 31.82 16.54 17.22
CA SER A 799 32.45 17.50 16.32
C SER A 799 33.45 18.40 17.05
N ASP A 800 33.06 18.94 18.20
CA ASP A 800 33.90 19.78 19.06
C ASP A 800 35.10 19.02 19.63
N LYS A 801 34.91 17.77 20.04
CA LYS A 801 36.01 16.92 20.52
C LYS A 801 37.00 16.57 19.41
N VAL A 802 36.52 16.27 18.21
CA VAL A 802 37.37 15.95 17.04
C VAL A 802 38.12 17.19 16.54
N SER A 803 37.47 18.34 16.51
CA SER A 803 38.11 19.61 16.13
C SER A 803 39.19 20.00 17.14
N THR A 804 38.93 19.83 18.44
CA THR A 804 39.91 20.08 19.52
C THR A 804 41.07 19.09 19.45
N ALA A 805 40.81 17.79 19.27
CA ALA A 805 41.84 16.75 19.21
C ALA A 805 42.72 16.84 17.94
N SER A 806 42.18 17.35 16.83
CA SER A 806 42.93 17.55 15.58
C SER A 806 43.68 18.90 15.52
N GLY A 807 43.61 19.72 16.59
CA GLY A 807 44.18 21.06 16.59
C GLY A 807 43.57 21.99 15.54
N GLY A 808 42.27 21.80 15.23
CA GLY A 808 41.54 22.57 14.24
C GLY A 808 41.75 22.15 12.77
N ARG A 809 42.52 21.09 12.49
CA ARG A 809 42.74 20.59 11.11
C ARG A 809 41.55 19.85 10.52
N ILE A 810 40.74 19.19 11.36
CA ILE A 810 39.55 18.45 10.94
C ILE A 810 38.33 19.19 11.50
N GLN A 811 37.72 20.02 10.66
CA GLN A 811 36.42 20.63 10.94
C GLN A 811 35.34 19.76 10.29
N LEU A 812 34.57 19.04 11.11
CA LEU A 812 33.33 18.44 10.66
C LEU A 812 32.33 19.59 10.48
N ARG A 813 32.02 19.96 9.23
CA ARG A 813 31.06 21.05 8.94
C ARG A 813 29.72 20.71 9.58
N ASP A 814 29.30 21.50 10.57
CA ASP A 814 27.92 21.53 11.04
C ASP A 814 27.04 22.10 9.94
N SER A 815 26.37 21.22 9.20
CA SER A 815 25.31 21.61 8.26
C SER A 815 23.95 21.73 8.94
N LEU A 816 23.90 21.72 10.29
CA LEU A 816 22.66 21.71 11.07
C LEU A 816 22.05 23.12 11.26
N ASP A 817 22.83 24.19 11.15
CA ASP A 817 22.35 25.57 11.44
C ASP A 817 22.05 26.45 10.21
N GLU A 818 22.36 26.04 8.99
CA GLU A 818 22.19 26.90 7.79
C GLU A 818 20.74 27.04 7.28
N ARG A 819 19.75 26.40 7.92
CA ARG A 819 18.35 26.40 7.41
C ARG A 819 17.30 27.11 8.26
N ARG A 820 17.66 27.75 9.37
CA ARG A 820 16.72 28.57 10.17
C ARG A 820 16.95 30.09 10.14
N GLY A 821 18.00 30.58 9.46
CA GLY A 821 18.33 32.01 9.41
C GLY A 821 18.31 32.59 8.00
N GLY A 822 17.12 32.88 7.47
CA GLY A 822 16.95 33.52 6.16
C GLY A 822 16.01 34.73 6.22
N GLY A 823 16.33 35.73 7.05
CA GLY A 823 15.60 37.00 7.05
C GLY A 823 16.09 38.00 8.10
N GLY A 824 16.79 39.05 7.65
CA GLY A 824 17.10 40.29 8.40
C GLY A 824 18.13 40.12 9.53
N GLY A 825 19.26 40.82 9.60
CA GLY A 825 19.45 42.23 9.30
C GLY A 825 19.51 43.04 10.60
N GLY A 826 20.68 43.04 11.26
CA GLY A 826 21.17 44.15 12.07
C GLY A 826 20.82 44.22 13.56
N GLY A 827 21.85 44.05 14.40
CA GLY A 827 22.13 44.96 15.51
C GLY A 827 21.63 44.58 16.92
N GLY A 828 22.59 44.43 17.84
CA GLY A 828 22.43 44.94 19.21
C GLY A 828 22.24 43.93 20.34
N SER A 829 23.36 43.54 20.96
CA SER A 829 23.64 43.57 22.41
C SER A 829 22.66 42.93 23.42
N GLY A 830 23.20 42.02 24.24
CA GLY A 830 22.68 41.59 25.55
C GLY A 830 22.79 40.06 25.71
N LEU A 831 23.86 39.48 26.28
CA LEU A 831 24.09 39.31 27.73
C LEU A 831 22.79 38.97 28.48
N ILE A 832 22.65 37.96 29.35
CA ILE A 832 23.49 36.88 29.89
C ILE A 832 22.61 36.20 30.97
N LEU A 833 22.86 34.93 31.28
CA LEU A 833 22.50 34.17 32.51
C LEU A 833 21.05 33.72 32.74
N ASP A 834 20.85 32.41 32.53
CA ASP A 834 20.84 31.35 33.57
C ASP A 834 20.02 31.57 34.86
N GLY A 835 19.25 30.56 35.24
CA GLY A 835 18.50 30.51 36.50
C GLY A 835 17.52 29.34 36.58
N THR A 836 18.02 28.23 37.11
CA THR A 836 17.34 26.97 37.48
C THR A 836 16.46 27.07 38.74
N GLU A 837 15.67 25.99 38.95
CA GLU A 837 15.00 25.54 40.21
C GLU A 837 13.76 26.36 40.65
N GLU A 838 12.70 25.84 41.26
CA GLU A 838 12.23 24.50 41.66
C GLU A 838 10.73 24.65 42.03
N LEU A 839 10.05 23.50 42.14
CA LEU A 839 8.80 23.12 42.83
C LEU A 839 8.11 24.13 43.77
N ILE A 840 6.77 24.07 43.83
CA ILE A 840 5.93 24.02 45.07
C ILE A 840 4.48 23.64 44.69
N ASP A 841 3.96 22.60 45.34
CA ASP A 841 2.53 22.24 45.47
C ASP A 841 1.84 23.14 46.51
N ASP A 842 0.55 23.49 46.31
CA ASP A 842 -0.57 23.13 47.20
C ASP A 842 -1.85 23.98 47.00
N GLU A 843 -2.96 23.22 47.05
CA GLU A 843 -4.36 23.45 47.46
C GLU A 843 -5.01 24.85 47.62
N GLY A 844 -6.29 24.91 47.22
CA GLY A 844 -7.36 25.09 48.22
C GLY A 844 -8.27 26.33 48.18
N LEU A 845 -9.51 26.12 47.71
CA LEU A 845 -10.80 26.64 48.21
C LEU A 845 -11.11 28.16 48.33
N GLY A 846 -12.31 28.55 47.88
CA GLY A 846 -13.08 29.63 48.54
C GLY A 846 -14.02 30.47 47.68
N SER A 847 -15.30 30.12 47.69
CA SER A 847 -16.46 30.85 47.14
C SER A 847 -16.85 32.11 47.93
N SER A 848 -17.35 33.18 47.27
CA SER A 848 -18.67 33.85 47.49
C SER A 848 -18.70 35.22 46.77
N VAL A 849 -19.49 35.45 45.71
CA VAL A 849 -20.92 35.90 45.64
C VAL A 849 -21.15 37.43 45.76
N ALA A 850 -21.63 37.99 44.64
CA ALA A 850 -22.61 39.10 44.44
C ALA A 850 -22.23 40.54 44.88
N SER A 851 -22.64 41.66 44.24
CA SER A 851 -23.70 42.07 43.27
C SER A 851 -23.35 43.52 42.82
N LEU A 852 -23.69 44.12 41.66
CA LEU A 852 -24.97 44.61 41.10
C LEU A 852 -24.63 45.27 39.73
N SER A 853 -25.09 44.75 38.58
CA SER A 853 -26.28 45.14 37.78
C SER A 853 -26.28 46.52 37.11
N PHE A 854 -26.27 46.54 35.77
CA PHE A 854 -27.13 47.27 34.78
C PHE A 854 -26.40 47.17 33.42
N GLY A 855 -26.91 46.68 32.29
CA GLY A 855 -28.18 46.09 31.88
C GLY A 855 -28.26 46.15 30.34
N CYS A 856 -28.24 45.01 29.63
CA CYS A 856 -28.95 44.79 28.37
C CYS A 856 -28.87 43.31 27.94
N SER A 857 -30.00 42.60 28.16
CA SER A 857 -30.49 41.34 27.57
C SER A 857 -29.62 40.53 26.58
N ALA A 858 -28.90 39.54 27.10
CA ALA A 858 -28.70 38.23 26.47
C ALA A 858 -28.60 37.17 27.58
N THR A 859 -29.57 36.26 27.66
CA THR A 859 -29.55 35.15 28.64
C THR A 859 -28.58 34.05 28.19
N PRO A 860 -27.85 33.39 29.11
CA PRO A 860 -26.92 32.31 28.77
C PRO A 860 -27.70 31.07 28.35
N ASP A 861 -27.28 30.42 27.26
CA ASP A 861 -27.86 29.16 26.81
C ASP A 861 -27.73 28.11 27.94
N ALA A 862 -28.87 27.56 28.32
CA ALA A 862 -28.95 26.40 29.19
C ALA A 862 -28.16 25.24 28.55
N ALA A 863 -27.42 24.47 29.36
CA ALA A 863 -26.77 23.24 28.91
C ALA A 863 -27.80 22.36 28.17
N ASN A 864 -27.49 21.97 26.93
CA ASN A 864 -28.42 21.23 26.08
C ASN A 864 -28.43 19.75 26.47
N MET A 865 -29.28 19.39 27.45
CA MET A 865 -29.37 18.04 28.01
C MET A 865 -29.66 16.96 26.96
N PHE A 866 -30.24 17.31 25.81
CA PHE A 866 -30.41 16.37 24.70
C PHE A 866 -29.08 16.01 24.01
N ASP A 867 -28.18 16.98 23.85
CA ASP A 867 -26.87 16.73 23.26
C ASP A 867 -26.00 15.92 24.24
N ASP A 868 -26.17 16.13 25.56
CA ASP A 868 -25.55 15.29 26.60
C ASP A 868 -26.08 13.85 26.52
N LEU A 869 -27.39 13.63 26.39
CA LEU A 869 -27.95 12.29 26.16
C LEU A 869 -27.36 11.62 24.91
N VAL A 870 -27.23 12.36 23.80
CA VAL A 870 -26.63 11.82 22.56
C VAL A 870 -25.19 11.38 22.82
N GLN A 871 -24.42 12.19 23.55
CA GLN A 871 -23.04 11.88 23.89
C GLN A 871 -22.93 10.69 24.87
N GLU A 872 -23.76 10.62 25.90
CA GLU A 872 -23.79 9.50 26.85
C GLU A 872 -24.18 8.18 26.17
N LEU A 873 -25.18 8.19 25.27
CA LEU A 873 -25.53 7.02 24.47
C LEU A 873 -24.36 6.58 23.56
N LYS A 874 -23.58 7.53 23.05
CA LYS A 874 -22.40 7.27 22.21
C LYS A 874 -21.24 6.68 23.00
N ASP A 875 -21.00 7.21 24.20
CA ASP A 875 -19.95 6.74 25.10
C ASP A 875 -20.27 5.37 25.67
N ALA A 876 -21.53 5.12 26.05
CA ALA A 876 -22.01 3.81 26.49
C ALA A 876 -21.82 2.71 25.41
N LEU A 877 -21.89 3.07 24.13
CA LEU A 877 -21.65 2.16 23.01
C LEU A 877 -20.15 1.98 22.65
N GLY A 878 -19.26 2.84 23.16
CA GLY A 878 -17.79 2.73 23.07
C GLY A 878 -17.16 2.94 21.67
N PRO A 879 -15.80 2.95 21.57
CA PRO A 879 -15.07 3.40 20.37
C PRO A 879 -14.69 2.32 19.32
N SER A 880 -14.87 1.03 19.57
CA SER A 880 -14.36 -0.08 18.70
C SER A 880 -15.39 -0.65 17.71
N SER A 881 -15.07 -0.84 16.43
CA SER A 881 -15.99 -1.25 15.36
C SER A 881 -16.52 -2.71 15.36
N GLY A 882 -16.76 -3.35 16.51
CA GLY A 882 -17.29 -4.72 16.53
C GLY A 882 -17.81 -5.15 17.90
N LEU A 883 -19.13 -5.34 17.98
CA LEU A 883 -19.85 -6.06 19.03
C LEU A 883 -21.08 -6.71 18.37
N THR A 884 -21.38 -7.96 18.70
CA THR A 884 -22.65 -8.60 18.33
C THR A 884 -23.75 -8.08 19.26
N SER A 885 -25.02 -8.49 19.07
CA SER A 885 -26.13 -8.18 20.00
C SER A 885 -25.80 -8.48 21.47
N ASP A 886 -24.85 -9.39 21.71
CA ASP A 886 -24.55 -9.98 23.01
C ASP A 886 -23.72 -9.07 23.93
N ASP A 887 -23.08 -8.02 23.40
CA ASP A 887 -22.20 -7.14 24.18
C ASP A 887 -22.83 -5.77 24.51
N VAL A 888 -24.10 -5.53 24.14
CA VAL A 888 -24.80 -4.27 24.41
C VAL A 888 -25.61 -4.38 25.70
N ASP A 889 -25.26 -3.58 26.72
CA ASP A 889 -26.05 -3.49 27.96
C ASP A 889 -27.35 -2.69 27.72
N LEU A 890 -28.41 -3.43 27.34
CA LEU A 890 -29.74 -2.87 27.09
C LEU A 890 -30.34 -2.20 28.33
N GLU A 891 -30.05 -2.68 29.54
CA GLU A 891 -30.57 -2.08 30.77
C GLU A 891 -29.92 -0.72 31.05
N HIS A 892 -28.63 -0.58 30.75
CA HIS A 892 -27.95 0.71 30.84
C HIS A 892 -28.47 1.72 29.82
N LEU A 893 -28.61 1.34 28.55
CA LEU A 893 -29.15 2.24 27.51
C LEU A 893 -30.62 2.63 27.77
N THR A 894 -31.42 1.70 28.30
CA THR A 894 -32.81 1.99 28.71
C THR A 894 -32.84 3.04 29.82
N ARG A 895 -31.99 2.91 30.83
CA ARG A 895 -31.88 3.89 31.92
C ARG A 895 -31.50 5.28 31.43
N LEU A 896 -30.51 5.40 30.53
CA LEU A 896 -30.13 6.69 29.93
C LEU A 896 -31.31 7.35 29.21
N MET A 897 -32.10 6.58 28.46
CA MET A 897 -33.31 7.11 27.82
C MET A 897 -34.40 7.47 28.83
N GLU A 898 -34.56 6.73 29.92
CA GLU A 898 -35.56 7.02 30.96
C GLU A 898 -35.21 8.28 31.76
N GLU A 899 -33.93 8.49 32.07
CA GLU A 899 -33.41 9.62 32.85
C GLU A 899 -33.55 10.96 32.12
N TYR A 900 -33.45 10.97 30.80
CA TYR A 900 -33.68 12.18 30.01
C TYR A 900 -35.16 12.60 30.04
N GLN A 901 -35.43 13.82 30.53
CA GLN A 901 -36.75 14.46 30.45
C GLN A 901 -36.92 15.26 29.16
N THR A 902 -38.04 15.06 28.47
CA THR A 902 -38.30 15.63 27.15
C THR A 902 -38.52 17.14 27.20
N ASP A 903 -37.69 17.90 26.46
CA ASP A 903 -37.89 19.33 26.22
C ASP A 903 -37.86 19.63 24.72
N GLU A 904 -39.00 20.07 24.18
CA GLU A 904 -39.18 20.35 22.75
C GLU A 904 -38.14 21.32 22.20
N ARG A 905 -37.66 22.29 22.98
CA ARG A 905 -36.68 23.28 22.51
C ARG A 905 -35.33 22.65 22.14
N GLN A 906 -35.00 21.52 22.74
CA GLN A 906 -33.69 20.87 22.62
C GLN A 906 -33.61 19.95 21.38
N TRP A 907 -34.68 19.22 21.08
CA TRP A 907 -34.72 18.26 19.96
C TRP A 907 -35.51 18.74 18.74
N ALA A 908 -36.27 19.85 18.82
CA ALA A 908 -37.11 20.33 17.72
C ALA A 908 -36.36 20.53 16.39
N ARG A 909 -35.06 20.89 16.43
CA ARG A 909 -34.23 21.03 15.22
C ARG A 909 -34.16 19.75 14.38
N PHE A 910 -34.31 18.58 15.00
CA PHE A 910 -34.31 17.29 14.33
C PHE A 910 -35.70 16.81 13.93
N ALA A 911 -36.78 17.35 14.51
CA ALA A 911 -38.15 16.88 14.34
C ALA A 911 -38.84 17.44 13.08
N MET A 912 -38.32 17.12 11.90
CA MET A 912 -38.92 17.55 10.62
C MET A 912 -40.03 16.61 10.16
N GLY A 913 -41.28 17.08 10.14
CA GLY A 913 -42.45 16.31 9.71
C GLY A 913 -42.90 16.56 8.26
N ASP A 914 -43.69 15.63 7.71
CA ASP A 914 -44.41 15.78 6.44
C ASP A 914 -45.77 15.06 6.51
N ALA A 915 -46.86 15.82 6.52
CA ALA A 915 -48.22 15.31 6.65
C ALA A 915 -48.62 14.33 5.52
N SER A 916 -47.97 14.40 4.35
CA SER A 916 -48.25 13.49 3.23
C SER A 916 -47.81 12.05 3.54
N ARG A 917 -46.77 11.89 4.38
CA ARG A 917 -46.19 10.59 4.75
C ARG A 917 -46.84 10.04 6.02
N GLY A 918 -46.69 8.73 6.24
CA GLY A 918 -47.10 8.10 7.51
C GLY A 918 -46.27 8.61 8.68
N TYR A 919 -44.96 8.69 8.47
CA TYR A 919 -44.00 9.30 9.37
C TYR A 919 -42.74 9.72 8.58
N THR A 920 -41.93 10.60 9.15
CA THR A 920 -40.59 10.95 8.64
C THR A 920 -39.52 10.39 9.57
N ARG A 921 -38.34 10.08 9.01
CA ARG A 921 -37.19 9.54 9.74
C ARG A 921 -36.06 10.56 9.66
N ASN A 922 -35.71 11.18 10.78
CA ASN A 922 -34.73 12.27 10.81
C ASN A 922 -33.51 11.82 11.60
N LEU A 923 -32.36 11.76 10.95
CA LEU A 923 -31.11 11.29 11.56
C LEU A 923 -30.56 12.36 12.52
N VAL A 924 -30.36 11.97 13.77
CA VAL A 924 -29.76 12.80 14.83
C VAL A 924 -28.26 12.55 14.90
N ASP A 925 -27.88 11.28 15.01
CA ASP A 925 -26.49 10.83 15.10
C ASP A 925 -26.35 9.43 14.47
N GLU A 926 -25.27 9.20 13.71
CA GLU A 926 -24.96 7.89 13.09
C GLU A 926 -24.20 6.95 14.04
N GLY A 927 -24.09 7.33 15.32
CA GLY A 927 -23.24 6.68 16.29
C GLY A 927 -21.78 6.66 15.86
N ASN A 928 -20.98 5.84 16.53
CA ASN A 928 -19.64 5.45 16.06
C ASN A 928 -19.73 4.34 14.97
N GLY A 929 -20.74 4.39 14.09
CA GLY A 929 -21.04 3.34 13.10
C GLY A 929 -21.73 2.08 13.67
N LYS A 930 -22.08 2.10 14.96
CA LYS A 930 -22.65 1.00 15.77
C LYS A 930 -24.16 1.08 16.04
N SER A 931 -24.74 2.25 15.86
CA SER A 931 -26.15 2.50 16.11
C SER A 931 -26.62 3.62 15.20
N ASN A 932 -27.93 3.80 15.07
CA ASN A 932 -28.48 5.02 14.49
C ASN A 932 -29.49 5.60 15.47
N LEU A 933 -29.30 6.86 15.81
CA LEU A 933 -30.23 7.62 16.62
C LEU A 933 -31.10 8.48 15.69
N LEU A 934 -32.41 8.25 15.75
CA LEU A 934 -33.39 8.82 14.83
C LEU A 934 -34.52 9.50 15.60
N VAL A 935 -34.93 10.68 15.16
CA VAL A 935 -36.20 11.30 15.56
C VAL A 935 -37.24 11.01 14.49
N LEU A 936 -38.27 10.24 14.86
CA LEU A 936 -39.40 9.94 14.01
C LEU A 936 -40.56 10.89 14.33
N VAL A 937 -41.10 11.54 13.29
CA VAL A 937 -42.28 12.40 13.40
C VAL A 937 -43.47 11.72 12.73
N TRP A 938 -44.48 11.39 13.52
CA TRP A 938 -45.63 10.59 13.13
C TRP A 938 -46.83 11.47 12.80
N SER A 939 -47.32 11.35 11.58
CA SER A 939 -48.48 12.11 11.12
C SER A 939 -49.77 11.69 11.85
N PRO A 940 -50.68 12.63 12.16
CA PRO A 940 -51.97 12.32 12.81
C PRO A 940 -52.75 11.22 12.08
N GLY A 941 -53.28 10.26 12.82
CA GLY A 941 -54.11 9.17 12.29
C GLY A 941 -53.38 8.16 11.39
N LYS A 942 -52.04 8.19 11.31
CA LYS A 942 -51.23 7.29 10.47
C LYS A 942 -50.26 6.45 11.32
N GLY A 943 -49.77 5.37 10.73
CA GLY A 943 -48.78 4.50 11.36
C GLY A 943 -47.85 3.83 10.35
N SER A 944 -46.87 3.10 10.86
CA SER A 944 -45.95 2.31 10.05
C SER A 944 -46.67 1.12 9.40
N PRO A 945 -46.11 0.52 8.33
CA PRO A 945 -46.44 -0.87 8.02
C PRO A 945 -46.08 -1.82 9.18
N ILE A 946 -46.59 -3.06 9.14
CA ILE A 946 -46.10 -4.14 10.01
C ILE A 946 -44.72 -4.53 9.50
N HIS A 947 -43.68 -4.46 10.33
CA HIS A 947 -42.30 -4.65 9.89
C HIS A 947 -41.40 -5.30 10.94
N ASP A 948 -40.26 -5.79 10.47
CA ASP A 948 -39.13 -6.25 11.28
C ASP A 948 -38.03 -5.18 11.37
N HIS A 949 -37.05 -5.42 12.23
CA HIS A 949 -35.88 -4.57 12.48
C HIS A 949 -34.58 -5.17 11.94
N GLY A 950 -34.63 -6.17 11.06
CA GLY A 950 -33.45 -6.75 10.43
C GLY A 950 -32.44 -7.32 11.44
N ASN A 951 -32.94 -7.96 12.50
CA ASN A 951 -32.19 -8.46 13.65
C ASN A 951 -31.46 -7.35 14.44
N ALA A 952 -32.08 -6.18 14.57
CA ALA A 952 -31.62 -5.08 15.41
C ALA A 952 -32.52 -4.90 16.65
N HIS A 953 -31.91 -4.47 17.74
CA HIS A 953 -32.59 -3.94 18.92
C HIS A 953 -33.00 -2.49 18.67
N CYS A 954 -34.18 -2.11 19.13
CA CYS A 954 -34.70 -0.76 19.05
C CYS A 954 -35.21 -0.30 20.42
N LEU A 955 -34.63 0.79 20.94
CA LEU A 955 -35.19 1.54 22.06
C LEU A 955 -35.91 2.77 21.53
N MET A 956 -37.19 2.91 21.88
CA MET A 956 -38.03 4.03 21.49
C MET A 956 -38.47 4.82 22.72
N LYS A 957 -38.15 6.11 22.78
CA LYS A 957 -38.70 7.05 23.76
C LYS A 957 -39.73 7.97 23.11
N ILE A 958 -40.87 8.18 23.75
CA ILE A 958 -41.86 9.16 23.28
C ILE A 958 -41.42 10.57 23.72
N LEU A 959 -41.08 11.41 22.74
CA LEU A 959 -40.66 12.80 22.97
C LEU A 959 -41.85 13.76 23.08
N ARG A 960 -42.93 13.50 22.33
CA ARG A 960 -44.17 14.29 22.36
C ARG A 960 -45.36 13.46 21.88
N GLY A 961 -46.49 13.56 22.55
CA GLY A 961 -47.75 12.92 22.15
C GLY A 961 -47.88 11.47 22.63
N THR A 962 -48.70 10.67 21.94
CA THR A 962 -48.97 9.27 22.30
C THR A 962 -48.88 8.36 21.08
N LEU A 963 -48.17 7.24 21.20
CA LEU A 963 -48.04 6.24 20.14
C LEU A 963 -48.56 4.88 20.63
N THR A 964 -49.21 4.13 19.75
CA THR A 964 -49.66 2.76 20.03
C THR A 964 -48.79 1.78 19.26
N GLU A 965 -48.16 0.84 19.98
CA GLU A 965 -47.46 -0.30 19.39
C GLU A 965 -48.38 -1.51 19.38
N THR A 966 -48.54 -2.15 18.22
CA THR A 966 -49.20 -3.45 18.08
C THR A 966 -48.19 -4.47 17.60
N ARG A 967 -47.98 -5.54 18.38
CA ARG A 967 -47.09 -6.66 18.04
C ARG A 967 -47.88 -7.82 17.49
N TYR A 968 -47.32 -8.50 16.50
CA TYR A 968 -47.88 -9.63 15.81
C TYR A 968 -46.90 -10.81 15.83
N GLU A 969 -47.46 -12.01 15.78
CA GLU A 969 -46.69 -13.24 15.64
C GLU A 969 -46.01 -13.31 14.25
N PHE A 970 -44.81 -13.87 14.18
CA PHE A 970 -44.15 -14.10 12.89
C PHE A 970 -44.97 -15.09 12.05
N PRO A 971 -45.24 -14.80 10.77
CA PRO A 971 -46.01 -15.70 9.93
C PRO A 971 -45.19 -16.93 9.53
N ASP A 972 -45.80 -18.12 9.57
CA ASP A 972 -45.22 -19.35 9.04
C ASP A 972 -45.01 -19.24 7.52
N SER A 973 -43.83 -19.65 7.02
CA SER A 973 -43.41 -19.40 5.62
C SER A 973 -44.30 -20.06 4.55
N ASP A 974 -45.11 -21.04 4.95
CA ASP A 974 -45.78 -21.97 4.03
C ASP A 974 -47.31 -21.77 3.95
N LYS A 975 -47.89 -20.81 4.69
CA LYS A 975 -49.35 -20.58 4.73
C LYS A 975 -49.71 -19.09 4.67
N GLU A 976 -50.63 -18.72 3.78
CA GLU A 976 -51.24 -17.39 3.75
C GLU A 976 -52.35 -17.31 4.80
N GLU A 977 -52.05 -16.73 5.96
CA GLU A 977 -52.99 -16.53 7.06
C GLU A 977 -52.93 -15.08 7.58
N GLN A 978 -54.02 -14.62 8.19
CA GLN A 978 -54.09 -13.29 8.79
C GLN A 978 -53.13 -13.16 9.97
N MET A 979 -52.40 -12.05 10.05
CA MET A 979 -51.42 -11.80 11.11
C MET A 979 -52.11 -11.74 12.48
N LYS A 980 -51.66 -12.58 13.42
CA LYS A 980 -52.23 -12.67 14.77
C LYS A 980 -51.59 -11.62 15.68
N VAL A 981 -52.41 -10.82 16.34
CA VAL A 981 -51.95 -9.83 17.32
C VAL A 981 -51.54 -10.54 18.62
N ILE A 982 -50.31 -10.33 19.05
CA ILE A 982 -49.79 -10.80 20.35
C ILE A 982 -50.14 -9.80 21.45
N SER A 983 -49.92 -8.51 21.19
CA SER A 983 -50.16 -7.45 22.18
C SER A 983 -50.39 -6.10 21.51
N GLU A 984 -51.12 -5.23 22.19
CA GLU A 984 -51.31 -3.83 21.82
C GLU A 984 -51.10 -2.95 23.06
N LYS A 985 -50.14 -2.02 23.01
CA LYS A 985 -49.77 -1.17 24.13
C LYS A 985 -49.64 0.29 23.68
N GLY A 986 -50.24 1.20 24.44
CA GLY A 986 -50.10 2.63 24.25
C GLY A 986 -48.98 3.20 25.11
N TYR A 987 -48.14 4.04 24.53
CA TYR A 987 -47.06 4.76 25.22
C TYR A 987 -47.33 6.25 25.24
N ARG A 988 -47.08 6.87 26.40
CA ARG A 988 -47.21 8.30 26.66
C ARG A 988 -45.84 8.99 26.66
N GLU A 989 -45.85 10.32 26.64
CA GLU A 989 -44.64 11.14 26.71
C GLU A 989 -43.74 10.74 27.89
N ASN A 990 -42.42 10.76 27.64
CA ASN A 990 -41.34 10.27 28.50
C ASN A 990 -41.23 8.75 28.69
N GLU A 991 -42.22 7.94 28.30
CA GLU A 991 -42.12 6.48 28.37
C GLU A 991 -41.14 5.93 27.32
N VAL A 992 -40.43 4.87 27.70
CA VAL A 992 -39.48 4.13 26.86
C VAL A 992 -40.04 2.73 26.56
N ALA A 993 -39.85 2.28 25.34
CA ALA A 993 -40.27 0.98 24.84
C ALA A 993 -39.08 0.25 24.20
N TYR A 994 -38.96 -1.04 24.49
CA TYR A 994 -37.96 -1.91 23.89
C TYR A 994 -38.59 -2.87 22.88
N MET A 995 -37.99 -2.96 21.71
CA MET A 995 -38.50 -3.68 20.55
C MET A 995 -37.37 -4.44 19.87
N ALA A 996 -37.58 -5.71 19.56
CA ALA A 996 -36.61 -6.58 18.88
C ALA A 996 -37.37 -7.66 18.11
N ASP A 997 -36.77 -8.20 17.05
CA ASP A 997 -37.42 -9.20 16.20
C ASP A 997 -37.75 -10.50 16.95
N GLU A 998 -37.02 -10.83 18.02
CA GLU A 998 -37.33 -11.98 18.87
C GLU A 998 -38.69 -11.87 19.58
N LEU A 999 -39.22 -10.65 19.73
CA LEU A 999 -40.51 -10.37 20.39
C LEU A 999 -41.70 -10.39 19.40
N GLY A 1000 -41.45 -10.58 18.11
CA GLY A 1000 -42.45 -10.51 17.04
C GLY A 1000 -42.25 -9.30 16.11
N VAL A 1001 -43.01 -9.28 15.02
CA VAL A 1001 -43.07 -8.12 14.11
C VAL A 1001 -44.09 -7.11 14.65
N HIS A 1002 -43.92 -5.84 14.32
CA HIS A 1002 -44.77 -4.83 14.95
C HIS A 1002 -45.15 -3.66 14.03
N ARG A 1003 -46.10 -2.87 14.50
CA ARG A 1003 -46.53 -1.61 13.88
C ARG A 1003 -46.68 -0.56 14.97
N VAL A 1004 -46.20 0.65 14.69
CA VAL A 1004 -46.39 1.82 15.54
C VAL A 1004 -47.36 2.78 14.86
N TRP A 1005 -48.34 3.28 15.62
CA TRP A 1005 -49.43 4.09 15.09
C TRP A 1005 -49.71 5.31 15.96
N ASN A 1006 -49.84 6.48 15.33
CA ASN A 1006 -50.34 7.70 15.97
C ASN A 1006 -51.86 7.78 15.83
N ARG A 1007 -52.60 7.44 16.89
CA ARG A 1007 -54.08 7.53 16.93
C ARG A 1007 -54.58 8.93 17.30
N GLY A 1008 -53.67 9.84 17.63
CA GLY A 1008 -53.99 11.22 17.99
C GLY A 1008 -54.36 12.10 16.79
N SER A 1009 -54.92 13.26 17.09
CA SER A 1009 -55.27 14.31 16.13
C SER A 1009 -54.12 15.28 15.83
N ASP A 1010 -53.01 15.21 16.57
CA ASP A 1010 -51.81 16.03 16.39
C ASP A 1010 -50.57 15.14 16.11
N PHE A 1011 -49.48 15.75 15.63
CA PHE A 1011 -48.22 15.05 15.39
C PHE A 1011 -47.67 14.48 16.69
N ALA A 1012 -47.12 13.27 16.61
CA ALA A 1012 -46.37 12.65 17.70
C ALA A 1012 -44.91 12.52 17.30
N VAL A 1013 -44.00 12.61 18.28
CA VAL A 1013 -42.56 12.54 18.07
C VAL A 1013 -41.95 11.50 18.99
N SER A 1014 -41.05 10.69 18.44
CA SER A 1014 -40.35 9.65 19.19
C SER A 1014 -38.88 9.58 18.80
N LEU A 1015 -38.02 9.34 19.78
CA LEU A 1015 -36.59 9.06 19.61
C LEU A 1015 -36.40 7.54 19.48
N HIS A 1016 -35.63 7.09 18.50
CA HIS A 1016 -35.36 5.67 18.23
C HIS A 1016 -33.86 5.44 18.15
N LEU A 1017 -33.34 4.55 19.00
CA LEU A 1017 -31.97 4.06 18.93
C LEU A 1017 -31.98 2.63 18.40
N TYR A 1018 -31.44 2.43 17.20
CA TYR A 1018 -31.28 1.11 16.60
C TYR A 1018 -29.86 0.59 16.79
N THR A 1019 -29.69 -0.61 17.31
CA THR A 1019 -28.38 -1.25 17.46
C THR A 1019 -28.46 -2.76 17.21
N PRO A 1020 -27.64 -3.34 16.31
CA PRO A 1020 -26.84 -2.65 15.28
C PRO A 1020 -27.74 -1.99 14.20
N PRO A 1021 -27.24 -1.04 13.37
CA PRO A 1021 -28.04 -0.27 12.41
C PRO A 1021 -28.40 -1.06 11.14
N ASN A 1022 -28.80 -2.33 11.29
CA ASN A 1022 -29.03 -3.26 10.18
C ASN A 1022 -30.12 -2.79 9.23
N VAL A 1023 -31.20 -2.18 9.73
CA VAL A 1023 -32.28 -1.65 8.87
C VAL A 1023 -31.80 -0.53 7.94
N ALA A 1024 -30.84 0.30 8.39
CA ALA A 1024 -30.28 1.35 7.57
C ALA A 1024 -29.34 0.79 6.48
N LYS A 1025 -28.61 -0.30 6.77
CA LYS A 1025 -27.64 -0.91 5.86
C LYS A 1025 -28.25 -1.96 4.91
N GLY A 1026 -29.19 -2.77 5.39
CA GLY A 1026 -29.76 -3.93 4.69
C GLY A 1026 -31.26 -3.85 4.39
N GLY A 1027 -31.96 -2.83 4.89
CA GLY A 1027 -33.42 -2.69 4.78
C GLY A 1027 -34.20 -3.53 5.80
N CYS A 1028 -35.54 -3.46 5.75
CA CYS A 1028 -36.44 -4.25 6.58
C CYS A 1028 -37.46 -5.01 5.71
N HIS A 1029 -38.13 -5.97 6.29
CA HIS A 1029 -39.28 -6.62 5.69
C HIS A 1029 -40.58 -6.05 6.22
N VAL A 1030 -41.54 -5.89 5.32
CA VAL A 1030 -42.90 -5.46 5.59
C VAL A 1030 -43.86 -6.61 5.31
N PHE A 1031 -44.82 -6.77 6.20
CA PHE A 1031 -45.80 -7.86 6.20
C PHE A 1031 -47.20 -7.34 5.91
N ASN A 1032 -47.93 -8.05 5.05
CA ASN A 1032 -49.33 -7.77 4.79
C ASN A 1032 -50.19 -8.26 5.98
N PRO A 1033 -51.10 -7.43 6.54
CA PRO A 1033 -51.90 -7.81 7.70
C PRO A 1033 -52.88 -8.96 7.43
N ASP A 1034 -53.42 -9.07 6.20
CA ASP A 1034 -54.48 -10.02 5.86
C ASP A 1034 -53.93 -11.38 5.42
N THR A 1035 -52.74 -11.40 4.80
CA THR A 1035 -52.16 -12.61 4.20
C THR A 1035 -50.85 -13.06 4.81
N GLY A 1036 -50.24 -12.27 5.69
CA GLY A 1036 -48.92 -12.56 6.28
C GLY A 1036 -47.75 -12.47 5.27
N LYS A 1037 -48.03 -12.13 4.01
CA LYS A 1037 -47.03 -12.14 2.95
C LYS A 1037 -45.93 -11.11 3.19
N LYS A 1038 -44.69 -11.59 3.17
CA LYS A 1038 -43.46 -10.82 3.39
C LYS A 1038 -43.00 -10.12 2.10
N SER A 1039 -42.59 -8.86 2.22
CA SER A 1039 -41.97 -8.06 1.15
C SER A 1039 -40.74 -7.32 1.67
N HIS A 1040 -39.63 -7.29 0.92
CA HIS A 1040 -38.40 -6.63 1.37
C HIS A 1040 -38.32 -5.19 0.84
N VAL A 1041 -38.06 -4.25 1.74
CA VAL A 1041 -37.87 -2.83 1.42
C VAL A 1041 -36.37 -2.52 1.52
N LYS A 1042 -35.71 -2.44 0.36
CA LYS A 1042 -34.30 -2.05 0.26
C LYS A 1042 -34.16 -0.55 0.58
N ASN A 1043 -33.25 -0.23 1.51
CA ASN A 1043 -32.88 1.13 1.92
C ASN A 1043 -34.03 1.98 2.48
N CYS A 1044 -34.27 1.88 3.78
CA CYS A 1044 -35.08 2.85 4.48
C CYS A 1044 -34.27 4.16 4.59
N GLY A 1045 -34.50 5.11 3.68
CA GLY A 1045 -33.81 6.40 3.66
C GLY A 1045 -34.25 7.35 4.79
N TYR A 1046 -33.50 8.44 4.95
CA TYR A 1046 -33.80 9.53 5.88
C TYR A 1046 -34.51 10.68 5.15
N TYR A 1047 -35.36 11.40 5.86
CA TYR A 1047 -36.03 12.62 5.39
C TYR A 1047 -35.17 13.87 5.67
N SER A 1048 -34.44 13.87 6.79
CA SER A 1048 -33.43 14.86 7.13
C SER A 1048 -32.25 14.19 7.84
N ALA A 1049 -31.08 14.82 7.83
CA ALA A 1049 -29.92 14.41 8.60
C ALA A 1049 -29.29 15.60 9.32
N PHE A 1050 -28.94 15.41 10.58
CA PHE A 1050 -28.29 16.39 11.45
C PHE A 1050 -29.04 17.74 11.49
N GLY A 1051 -30.37 17.69 11.47
CA GLY A 1051 -31.22 18.89 11.47
C GLY A 1051 -31.31 19.62 10.13
N GLN A 1052 -30.88 19.00 9.02
CA GLN A 1052 -31.00 19.55 7.67
C GLN A 1052 -31.75 18.58 6.74
N LYS A 1053 -32.72 19.10 5.99
CA LYS A 1053 -33.54 18.30 5.06
C LYS A 1053 -32.68 17.79 3.88
N LEU A 1054 -32.81 16.50 3.56
CA LEU A 1054 -32.06 15.83 2.49
C LEU A 1054 -32.68 15.99 1.10
#